data_AF-A0ABD5NBW5-F1
#
_entry.id   AF-A0ABD5NBW5-F1
#
_cell.length_a   1.000
_cell.length_b   1.000
_cell.length_c   1.000
_cell.angle_alpha   90.00
_cell.angle_beta   90.00
_cell.angle_gamma   90.00
#
_symmetry.space_group_name_H-M   'P 1'
#
loop_
_entity.id
_entity.type
_entity.pdbx_description
1 polymer ?
#
loop_
_entity_poly.entity_id
_entity_poly.type
_entity_poly.pdbx_seq_one_letter_code
_entity_poly.pdbx_strand_id
1 'polypeptide(L)'
;MDVDDIETIAVLGAGNMGHGIAEVAALAGFDVHLRDIKEEFVQKGYDQLEWSLNKLAEKEQIGEAEAEAALDRVTPIVDLEEAVEDADFVVEAVPEKMDIKKNVYRELEQHAPDEAVFATNTSSLSVTELSEVTDRPERFCGMHFFNPPVRMQLVEVISGAHTDPEVLDLTEDLAEAMGKTPVRVRKDSPGFIVNRVLVPLLNEAAWLVEDDVATIAEVDSTTKYDIGLPMGAFELADQVGVDVSYDVLDYMQGVLGDAYEPCPLLVEKVEAEKLGKKTGEGFYDYDDGGADVPTDQIREDVADRLVAVMANEVAKLVGNDVADPAEIDEAVMLGAGYPEGPAKMADDAGIDYLYETLDNLYEETGAARYEPAEYLGTLAESGDQFHASAEDSEGDTPSFSSVAVSVDGKVGHLEIDRPHRMNTISGELLDELSEAVDVLAADDDVRAILLTGAGEKAFSAGADVQSMAGSADPIDAVELSRKGQQTFGKLEACDVPVVAGIDGYCLGGGMELATCADMRVASTRSELGQPEHNLGLLPGWGGTQRLKHIVGEGRAKEIIFTGDRFDPETMADYGFVNEVVANDEFEDRAWELARDLAAGPPIAQRYTKRAMLAGRDDTDAGLEIEAQAFGQLMNTQDLMEGISAFSADRDPEFEGH
;
A
#
# COMPACT_ATOMS: atom_id res chain seq x y z
N MET A 1 11.88 26.44 14.31
CA MET A 1 12.95 25.44 14.15
C MET A 1 12.42 24.62 13.02
N ASP A 2 13.09 24.72 11.89
CA ASP A 2 12.73 23.97 10.69
C ASP A 2 13.60 22.71 10.64
N VAL A 3 13.27 21.73 9.80
CA VAL A 3 14.06 20.48 9.72
C VAL A 3 15.53 20.73 9.38
N ASP A 4 15.82 21.79 8.61
CA ASP A 4 17.19 22.23 8.27
C ASP A 4 17.99 22.75 9.48
N ASP A 5 17.33 23.08 10.61
CA ASP A 5 17.97 23.49 11.86
C ASP A 5 18.37 22.28 12.73
N ILE A 6 17.95 21.06 12.40
CA ILE A 6 18.29 19.83 13.14
C ILE A 6 19.60 19.27 12.57
N GLU A 7 20.69 19.38 13.35
CA GLU A 7 21.99 18.80 13.01
C GLU A 7 22.20 17.47 13.74
N THR A 8 21.88 17.42 15.04
CA THR A 8 22.16 16.28 15.92
C THR A 8 20.89 15.65 16.50
N ILE A 9 20.75 14.33 16.33
CA ILE A 9 19.65 13.53 16.89
C ILE A 9 20.18 12.57 17.96
N ALA A 10 19.63 12.64 19.18
CA ALA A 10 19.94 11.68 20.23
C ALA A 10 18.92 10.54 20.26
N VAL A 11 19.36 9.30 20.08
CA VAL A 11 18.52 8.11 20.18
C VAL A 11 18.81 7.37 21.48
N LEU A 12 17.84 7.35 22.40
CA LEU A 12 18.01 6.80 23.74
C LEU A 12 17.51 5.35 23.82
N GLY A 13 18.44 4.42 23.96
CA GLY A 13 18.20 2.97 23.96
C GLY A 13 18.75 2.36 22.68
N ALA A 14 19.71 1.42 22.80
CA ALA A 14 20.36 0.78 21.66
C ALA A 14 19.79 -0.63 21.38
N GLY A 15 18.52 -0.83 21.72
CA GLY A 15 17.80 -2.09 21.48
C GLY A 15 17.35 -2.26 20.02
N ASN A 16 16.40 -3.17 19.80
CA ASN A 16 15.92 -3.50 18.45
C ASN A 16 15.34 -2.30 17.69
N MET A 17 14.65 -1.39 18.38
CA MET A 17 14.10 -0.18 17.74
C MET A 17 15.16 0.91 17.60
N GLY A 18 15.86 1.23 18.68
CA GLY A 18 16.76 2.39 18.67
C GLY A 18 17.95 2.28 17.72
N HIS A 19 18.54 1.09 17.51
CA HIS A 19 19.58 0.98 16.46
C HIS A 19 19.01 1.23 15.05
N GLY A 20 17.79 0.76 14.77
CA GLY A 20 17.14 0.99 13.48
C GLY A 20 16.71 2.45 13.28
N ILE A 21 16.27 3.13 14.33
CA ILE A 21 15.96 4.57 14.30
C ILE A 21 17.24 5.37 14.04
N ALA A 22 18.34 5.04 14.74
CA ALA A 22 19.64 5.65 14.52
C ALA A 22 20.16 5.42 13.09
N GLU A 23 19.95 4.23 12.53
CA GLU A 23 20.33 3.89 11.16
C GLU A 23 19.56 4.75 10.13
N VAL A 24 18.24 4.88 10.31
CA VAL A 24 17.39 5.68 9.43
C VAL A 24 17.79 7.16 9.49
N ALA A 25 18.02 7.71 10.68
CA ALA A 25 18.48 9.08 10.86
C ALA A 25 19.86 9.33 10.21
N ALA A 26 20.81 8.41 10.40
CA ALA A 26 22.15 8.54 9.83
C ALA A 26 22.18 8.44 8.30
N LEU A 27 21.32 7.59 7.70
CA LEU A 27 21.13 7.51 6.25
C LEU A 27 20.54 8.79 5.67
N ALA A 28 19.64 9.44 6.41
CA ALA A 28 19.07 10.74 6.04
C ALA A 28 20.08 11.90 6.16
N GLY A 29 21.22 11.67 6.79
CA GLY A 29 22.36 12.59 6.82
C GLY A 29 22.57 13.34 8.14
N PHE A 30 21.77 13.05 9.18
CA PHE A 30 21.89 13.63 10.51
C PHE A 30 23.04 13.01 11.32
N ASP A 31 23.70 13.80 12.16
CA ASP A 31 24.61 13.27 13.17
C ASP A 31 23.79 12.63 14.30
N VAL A 32 24.20 11.43 14.75
CA VAL A 32 23.38 10.62 15.67
C VAL A 32 24.16 10.21 16.92
N HIS A 33 23.63 10.58 18.07
CA HIS A 33 24.09 10.08 19.37
C HIS A 33 23.27 8.85 19.76
N LEU A 34 23.83 7.66 19.53
CA LEU A 34 23.19 6.41 19.96
C LEU A 34 23.60 6.13 21.40
N ARG A 35 22.65 6.16 22.34
CA ARG A 35 22.95 6.04 23.77
C ARG A 35 22.33 4.81 24.42
N ASP A 36 23.07 4.14 25.30
CA ASP A 36 22.51 3.15 26.23
C ASP A 36 23.18 3.23 27.62
N ILE A 37 22.61 2.61 28.64
CA ILE A 37 23.08 2.68 30.03
C ILE A 37 24.42 1.96 30.28
N LYS A 38 24.90 1.19 29.30
CA LYS A 38 26.17 0.45 29.38
C LYS A 38 26.81 0.30 28.01
N GLU A 39 28.14 0.30 28.01
CA GLU A 39 28.99 0.02 26.85
C GLU A 39 28.56 -1.24 26.07
N GLU A 40 28.26 -2.32 26.79
CA GLU A 40 27.88 -3.61 26.16
C GLU A 40 26.58 -3.53 25.36
N PHE A 41 25.66 -2.63 25.72
CA PHE A 41 24.38 -2.48 25.05
C PHE A 41 24.49 -1.51 23.88
N VAL A 42 25.13 -0.36 24.07
CA VAL A 42 25.32 0.61 23.00
C VAL A 42 26.19 0.04 21.87
N GLN A 43 27.27 -0.68 22.21
CA GLN A 43 28.10 -1.32 21.19
C GLN A 43 27.33 -2.40 20.43
N LYS A 44 26.46 -3.16 21.12
CA LYS A 44 25.63 -4.17 20.45
C LYS A 44 24.67 -3.54 19.45
N GLY A 45 24.04 -2.42 19.78
CA GLY A 45 23.18 -1.68 18.85
C GLY A 45 23.98 -1.12 17.67
N TYR A 46 25.16 -0.56 17.93
CA TYR A 46 26.07 -0.07 16.89
C TYR A 46 26.50 -1.20 15.94
N ASP A 47 26.90 -2.37 16.45
CA ASP A 47 27.27 -3.53 15.65
C ASP A 47 26.09 -4.05 14.79
N GLN A 48 24.85 -3.95 15.29
CA GLN A 48 23.64 -4.32 14.53
C GLN A 48 23.37 -3.34 13.38
N LEU A 49 23.51 -2.04 13.64
CA LEU A 49 23.42 -0.99 12.64
C LEU A 49 24.51 -1.18 11.56
N GLU A 50 25.76 -1.42 11.95
CA GLU A 50 26.86 -1.71 11.01
C GLU A 50 26.58 -2.94 10.15
N TRP A 51 26.07 -4.02 10.77
CA TRP A 51 25.67 -5.20 10.02
C TRP A 51 24.54 -4.90 9.02
N SER A 52 23.54 -4.10 9.41
CA SER A 52 22.40 -3.76 8.56
C SER A 52 22.82 -2.92 7.36
N LEU A 53 23.58 -1.83 7.58
CA LEU A 53 24.11 -0.98 6.50
C LEU A 53 24.95 -1.78 5.50
N ASN A 54 25.84 -2.65 5.99
CA ASN A 54 26.61 -3.53 5.12
C ASN A 54 25.71 -4.49 4.31
N LYS A 55 24.61 -4.99 4.90
CA LYS A 55 23.64 -5.83 4.18
C LYS A 55 22.85 -5.08 3.12
N LEU A 56 22.52 -3.81 3.35
CA LEU A 56 21.87 -2.96 2.35
C LEU A 56 22.83 -2.68 1.18
N ALA A 57 24.10 -2.38 1.47
CA ALA A 57 25.12 -2.17 0.45
C ALA A 57 25.43 -3.44 -0.37
N GLU A 58 25.56 -4.60 0.28
CA GLU A 58 25.73 -5.90 -0.38
C GLU A 58 24.57 -6.26 -1.34
N LYS A 59 23.36 -5.76 -1.05
CA LYS A 59 22.17 -5.94 -1.87
C LYS A 59 21.95 -4.82 -2.89
N GLU A 60 22.90 -3.90 -3.02
CA GLU A 60 22.83 -2.74 -3.91
C GLU A 60 21.61 -1.84 -3.64
N GLN A 61 21.11 -1.84 -2.40
CA GLN A 61 20.01 -0.96 -1.97
C GLN A 61 20.50 0.44 -1.58
N ILE A 62 21.78 0.55 -1.16
CA ILE A 62 22.50 1.80 -0.91
C ILE A 62 23.94 1.67 -1.44
N GLY A 63 24.64 2.79 -1.63
CA GLY A 63 26.05 2.77 -2.03
C GLY A 63 27.02 2.40 -0.90
N GLU A 64 28.19 1.82 -1.20
CA GLU A 64 29.23 1.55 -0.19
C GLU A 64 29.69 2.83 0.53
N ALA A 65 29.86 3.92 -0.22
CA ALA A 65 30.27 5.22 0.34
C ALA A 65 29.16 5.86 1.19
N GLU A 66 27.90 5.55 0.89
CA GLU A 66 26.74 6.02 1.66
C GLU A 66 26.64 5.27 2.98
N ALA A 67 26.86 3.94 2.97
CA ALA A 67 26.94 3.13 4.19
C ALA A 67 28.08 3.58 5.11
N GLU A 68 29.27 3.84 4.58
CA GLU A 68 30.42 4.35 5.36
C GLU A 68 30.11 5.74 5.93
N ALA A 69 29.50 6.63 5.15
CA ALA A 69 29.12 7.95 5.63
C ALA A 69 28.03 7.91 6.72
N ALA A 70 27.08 6.97 6.65
CA ALA A 70 26.09 6.78 7.70
C ALA A 70 26.75 6.27 9.00
N LEU A 71 27.71 5.34 8.91
CA LEU A 71 28.46 4.86 10.08
C LEU A 71 29.27 5.96 10.76
N ASP A 72 29.91 6.83 9.99
CA ASP A 72 30.72 7.94 10.50
C ASP A 72 29.89 8.98 11.26
N ARG A 73 28.57 9.06 11.01
CA ARG A 73 27.64 9.97 11.71
C ARG A 73 27.15 9.44 13.04
N VAL A 74 27.28 8.13 13.31
CA VAL A 74 26.75 7.53 14.54
C VAL A 74 27.84 7.48 15.61
N THR A 75 27.63 8.16 16.72
CA THR A 75 28.51 8.14 17.89
C THR A 75 27.85 7.32 19.02
N PRO A 76 28.42 6.16 19.41
CA PRO A 76 27.93 5.38 20.54
C PRO A 76 28.36 6.02 21.87
N ILE A 77 27.39 6.34 22.73
CA ILE A 77 27.61 7.05 24.00
C ILE A 77 26.95 6.30 25.17
N VAL A 78 27.56 6.35 26.35
CA VAL A 78 26.99 5.79 27.59
C VAL A 78 26.42 6.87 28.50
N ASP A 79 27.18 7.96 28.66
CA ASP A 79 26.81 9.09 29.50
C ASP A 79 25.63 9.85 28.91
N LEU A 80 24.62 10.15 29.72
CA LEU A 80 23.41 10.81 29.20
C LEU A 80 23.67 12.29 28.90
N GLU A 81 24.46 12.98 29.73
CA GLU A 81 24.77 14.40 29.54
C GLU A 81 25.53 14.58 28.22
N GLU A 82 26.57 13.78 27.97
CA GLU A 82 27.31 13.78 26.70
C GLU A 82 26.42 13.47 25.49
N ALA A 83 25.41 12.61 25.62
CA ALA A 83 24.56 12.25 24.49
C ALA A 83 23.55 13.34 24.09
N VAL A 84 23.23 14.28 24.99
CA VAL A 84 22.11 15.22 24.79
C VAL A 84 22.49 16.69 24.94
N GLU A 85 23.72 17.02 25.37
CA GLU A 85 24.14 18.40 25.63
C GLU A 85 24.09 19.33 24.40
N ASP A 86 24.10 18.76 23.20
CA ASP A 86 24.05 19.43 21.90
C ASP A 86 23.00 18.82 20.95
N ALA A 87 22.06 18.03 21.47
CA ALA A 87 21.00 17.43 20.66
C ALA A 87 19.89 18.44 20.35
N ASP A 88 19.50 18.54 19.07
CA ASP A 88 18.35 19.34 18.62
C ASP A 88 17.04 18.55 18.74
N PHE A 89 17.12 17.24 18.55
CA PHE A 89 15.98 16.33 18.60
C PHE A 89 16.35 15.05 19.35
N VAL A 90 15.45 14.56 20.21
CA VAL A 90 15.66 13.34 20.99
C VAL A 90 14.56 12.34 20.67
N VAL A 91 14.94 11.10 20.34
CA VAL A 91 14.00 9.97 20.20
C VAL A 91 14.29 8.92 21.27
N GLU A 92 13.35 8.75 22.19
CA GLU A 92 13.45 7.77 23.27
C GLU A 92 12.87 6.40 22.85
N ALA A 93 13.70 5.36 22.93
CA ALA A 93 13.38 3.95 22.62
C ALA A 93 13.88 2.99 23.73
N VAL A 94 13.70 3.37 24.99
CA VAL A 94 14.04 2.58 26.18
C VAL A 94 12.87 1.63 26.56
N PRO A 95 13.03 0.71 27.53
CA PRO A 95 12.00 -0.26 27.87
C PRO A 95 10.62 0.35 28.15
N GLU A 96 9.57 -0.35 27.71
CA GLU A 96 8.17 0.09 27.73
C GLU A 96 7.56 0.09 29.15
N LYS A 97 8.12 0.91 30.04
CA LYS A 97 7.65 1.10 31.42
C LYS A 97 7.59 2.59 31.73
N MET A 98 6.39 3.05 32.08
CA MET A 98 6.11 4.47 32.39
C MET A 98 7.12 5.07 33.37
N ASP A 99 7.42 4.38 34.49
CA ASP A 99 8.39 4.86 35.48
C ASP A 99 9.81 5.01 34.92
N ILE A 100 10.23 4.11 34.03
CA ILE A 100 11.57 4.18 33.42
C ILE A 100 11.63 5.37 32.47
N LYS A 101 10.67 5.50 31.54
CA LYS A 101 10.62 6.61 30.58
C LYS A 101 10.53 7.98 31.29
N LYS A 102 9.68 8.10 32.32
CA LYS A 102 9.61 9.31 33.16
C LYS A 102 10.94 9.65 33.83
N ASN A 103 11.71 8.66 34.28
CA ASN A 103 13.01 8.92 34.86
C ASN A 103 14.02 9.39 33.81
N VAL A 104 14.00 8.80 32.61
CA VAL A 104 14.85 9.24 31.48
C VAL A 104 14.56 10.70 31.15
N TYR A 105 13.30 11.09 30.97
CA TYR A 105 12.96 12.48 30.64
C TYR A 105 13.30 13.49 31.74
N ARG A 106 13.16 13.12 33.02
CA ARG A 106 13.61 13.99 34.14
C ARG A 106 15.12 14.20 34.17
N GLU A 107 15.88 13.19 33.79
CA GLU A 107 17.34 13.29 33.70
C GLU A 107 17.73 14.11 32.48
N LEU A 108 17.08 13.85 31.35
CA LEU A 108 17.32 14.53 30.09
C LEU A 108 17.03 16.04 30.14
N GLU A 109 15.93 16.45 30.80
CA GLU A 109 15.59 17.87 31.01
C GLU A 109 16.71 18.66 31.68
N GLN A 110 17.59 18.02 32.46
CA GLN A 110 18.68 18.72 33.16
C GLN A 110 19.88 19.03 32.25
N HIS A 111 19.99 18.34 31.11
CA HIS A 111 21.19 18.33 30.27
C HIS A 111 20.93 18.80 28.83
N ALA A 112 19.73 18.57 28.30
CA ALA A 112 19.39 18.95 26.93
C ALA A 112 19.17 20.47 26.77
N PRO A 113 19.57 21.07 25.62
CA PRO A 113 19.31 22.48 25.29
C PRO A 113 17.84 22.86 25.42
N ASP A 114 17.50 24.07 25.86
CA ASP A 114 16.11 24.51 26.09
C ASP A 114 15.21 24.38 24.83
N GLU A 115 15.81 24.52 23.65
CA GLU A 115 15.16 24.43 22.35
C GLU A 115 14.90 23.01 21.85
N ALA A 116 15.56 22.00 22.41
CA ALA A 116 15.49 20.62 21.94
C ALA A 116 14.08 20.04 22.03
N VAL A 117 13.68 19.30 21.00
CA VAL A 117 12.39 18.58 20.94
C VAL A 117 12.55 17.17 21.49
N PHE A 118 11.60 16.73 22.32
CA PHE A 118 11.58 15.40 22.90
C PHE A 118 10.48 14.55 22.27
N ALA A 119 10.87 13.42 21.68
CA ALA A 119 9.96 12.45 21.12
C ALA A 119 10.12 11.08 21.79
N THR A 120 9.01 10.37 22.00
CA THR A 120 9.02 8.97 22.45
C THR A 120 8.58 8.03 21.34
N ASN A 121 9.29 6.91 21.19
CA ASN A 121 8.91 5.75 20.37
C ASN A 121 8.06 4.74 21.17
N THR A 122 7.37 5.18 22.24
CA THR A 122 6.44 4.30 22.96
C THR A 122 5.37 3.77 22.00
N SER A 123 4.87 2.56 22.22
CA SER A 123 3.87 1.90 21.36
C SER A 123 2.45 1.96 21.93
N SER A 124 2.31 2.28 23.22
CA SER A 124 0.99 2.35 23.87
C SER A 124 0.89 3.37 25.01
N LEU A 125 1.98 3.78 25.64
CA LEU A 125 1.92 4.66 26.82
C LEU A 125 1.55 6.10 26.45
N SER A 126 0.84 6.77 27.35
CA SER A 126 0.40 8.16 27.17
C SER A 126 1.58 9.13 26.98
N VAL A 127 1.60 9.78 25.81
CA VAL A 127 2.53 10.86 25.46
C VAL A 127 2.30 12.07 26.37
N THR A 128 1.03 12.35 26.70
CA THR A 128 0.65 13.42 27.62
C THR A 128 1.27 13.20 29.00
N GLU A 129 1.12 12.00 29.58
CA GLU A 129 1.64 11.68 30.91
C GLU A 129 3.18 11.74 30.97
N LEU A 130 3.86 11.43 29.87
CA LEU A 130 5.32 11.57 29.73
C LEU A 130 5.75 13.03 29.63
N SER A 131 5.02 13.85 28.86
CA SER A 131 5.34 15.28 28.71
C SER A 131 5.28 16.04 30.05
N GLU A 132 4.38 15.66 30.97
CA GLU A 132 4.15 16.34 32.25
C GLU A 132 5.32 16.24 33.25
N VAL A 133 6.33 15.40 32.99
CA VAL A 133 7.55 15.33 33.83
C VAL A 133 8.67 16.26 33.37
N THR A 134 8.46 16.96 32.25
CA THR A 134 9.39 17.91 31.63
C THR A 134 8.95 19.34 31.93
N ASP A 135 9.87 20.30 31.83
CA ASP A 135 9.56 21.73 31.96
C ASP A 135 9.14 22.36 30.61
N ARG A 136 9.08 21.55 29.54
CA ARG A 136 8.76 21.91 28.15
C ARG A 136 7.70 21.00 27.50
N PRO A 137 6.55 20.71 28.14
CA PRO A 137 5.57 19.76 27.61
C PRO A 137 5.03 20.13 26.21
N GLU A 138 5.14 21.39 25.80
CA GLU A 138 4.83 21.86 24.45
C GLU A 138 5.83 21.43 23.37
N ARG A 139 7.08 21.12 23.75
CA ARG A 139 8.14 20.57 22.88
C ARG A 139 8.26 19.06 22.97
N PHE A 140 7.18 18.39 23.38
CA PHE A 140 7.14 16.95 23.55
C PHE A 140 6.10 16.33 22.62
N CYS A 141 6.46 15.29 21.87
CA CYS A 141 5.52 14.52 21.04
C CYS A 141 5.80 13.00 21.12
N GLY A 142 4.96 12.20 20.47
CA GLY A 142 5.33 10.84 20.10
C GLY A 142 5.85 10.79 18.67
N MET A 143 6.84 9.94 18.42
CA MET A 143 7.35 9.61 17.08
C MET A 143 7.53 8.09 17.05
N HIS A 144 6.45 7.39 16.72
CA HIS A 144 6.36 5.94 16.83
C HIS A 144 6.68 5.25 15.50
N PHE A 145 7.87 4.64 15.44
CA PHE A 145 8.35 3.82 14.35
C PHE A 145 7.87 2.37 14.49
N PHE A 146 7.78 1.67 13.36
CA PHE A 146 7.36 0.27 13.28
C PHE A 146 8.55 -0.66 13.03
N ASN A 147 8.52 -1.84 13.65
CA ASN A 147 9.62 -2.80 13.57
C ASN A 147 9.58 -3.64 12.27
N PRO A 148 10.69 -3.75 11.50
CA PRO A 148 11.97 -3.05 11.67
C PRO A 148 11.95 -1.64 11.05
N PRO A 149 12.48 -0.60 11.75
CA PRO A 149 12.38 0.80 11.29
C PRO A 149 12.93 1.03 9.88
N VAL A 150 14.01 0.34 9.51
CA VAL A 150 14.64 0.47 8.18
C VAL A 150 13.78 -0.04 7.02
N ARG A 151 12.75 -0.86 7.28
CA ARG A 151 11.85 -1.38 6.23
C ARG A 151 10.47 -0.75 6.26
N MET A 152 9.94 -0.54 7.46
CA MET A 152 8.60 0.02 7.62
C MET A 152 8.60 1.49 7.20
N GLN A 153 7.59 1.87 6.42
CA GLN A 153 7.47 3.24 5.89
C GLN A 153 6.79 4.18 6.89
N LEU A 154 5.86 3.66 7.69
CA LEU A 154 5.06 4.46 8.60
C LEU A 154 5.85 4.98 9.81
N VAL A 155 5.57 6.24 10.18
CA VAL A 155 5.80 6.79 11.52
C VAL A 155 4.49 7.43 12.00
N GLU A 156 3.99 7.04 13.16
CA GLU A 156 2.88 7.78 13.79
C GLU A 156 3.45 8.97 14.56
N VAL A 157 2.98 10.18 14.27
CA VAL A 157 3.36 11.43 14.97
C VAL A 157 2.25 11.81 15.93
N ILE A 158 2.52 11.71 17.23
CA ILE A 158 1.47 11.73 18.27
C ILE A 158 1.46 13.04 19.04
N SER A 159 0.28 13.67 19.03
CA SER A 159 -0.04 14.85 19.82
C SER A 159 -0.38 14.50 21.27
N GLY A 160 0.44 14.97 22.21
CA GLY A 160 0.08 15.04 23.63
C GLY A 160 -0.83 16.24 23.91
N ALA A 161 -1.45 16.29 25.10
CA ALA A 161 -2.38 17.38 25.44
C ALA A 161 -1.75 18.80 25.48
N HIS A 162 -0.43 18.89 25.44
CA HIS A 162 0.32 20.14 25.53
C HIS A 162 1.15 20.45 24.28
N THR A 163 1.32 19.48 23.38
CA THR A 163 2.22 19.58 22.23
C THR A 163 1.85 20.77 21.35
N ASP A 164 2.85 21.58 21.02
CA ASP A 164 2.67 22.68 20.07
C ASP A 164 2.48 22.10 18.66
N PRO A 165 1.49 22.55 17.87
CA PRO A 165 1.34 22.13 16.48
C PRO A 165 2.63 22.30 15.64
N GLU A 166 3.44 23.32 15.89
CA GLU A 166 4.71 23.51 15.17
C GLU A 166 5.72 22.36 15.44
N VAL A 167 5.62 21.70 16.60
CA VAL A 167 6.46 20.54 16.94
C VAL A 167 5.98 19.28 16.22
N LEU A 168 4.67 19.15 16.00
CA LEU A 168 4.12 18.07 15.17
C LEU A 168 4.57 18.24 13.72
N ASP A 169 4.39 19.44 13.16
CA ASP A 169 4.80 19.77 11.79
C ASP A 169 6.31 19.47 11.59
N LEU A 170 7.17 19.93 12.51
CA LEU A 170 8.61 19.63 12.49
C LEU A 170 8.92 18.13 12.57
N THR A 171 8.17 17.38 13.39
CA THR A 171 8.39 15.93 13.54
C THR A 171 7.96 15.17 12.29
N GLU A 172 6.91 15.62 11.60
CA GLU A 172 6.48 15.08 10.32
C GLU A 172 7.51 15.37 9.22
N ASP A 173 7.96 16.62 9.10
CA ASP A 173 9.03 17.02 8.17
C ASP A 173 10.32 16.19 8.42
N LEU A 174 10.65 15.94 9.69
CA LEU A 174 11.79 15.09 10.06
C LEU A 174 11.59 13.63 9.65
N ALA A 175 10.39 13.08 9.82
CA ALA A 175 10.07 11.72 9.37
C ALA A 175 10.15 11.62 7.83
N GLU A 176 9.64 12.61 7.10
CA GLU A 176 9.75 12.68 5.64
C GLU A 176 11.20 12.80 5.17
N ALA A 177 12.01 13.63 5.83
CA ALA A 177 13.45 13.73 5.56
C ALA A 177 14.18 12.40 5.78
N MET A 178 13.67 11.57 6.70
CA MET A 178 14.11 10.20 6.95
C MET A 178 13.57 9.16 5.95
N GLY A 179 12.85 9.58 4.91
CA GLY A 179 12.23 8.70 3.93
C GLY A 179 11.08 7.87 4.51
N LYS A 180 10.36 8.42 5.49
CA LYS A 180 9.17 7.83 6.11
C LYS A 180 7.91 8.58 5.68
N THR A 181 6.78 7.91 5.82
CA THR A 181 5.45 8.49 5.67
C THR A 181 4.90 8.76 7.07
N PRO A 182 4.84 10.01 7.52
CA PRO A 182 4.20 10.33 8.78
C PRO A 182 2.68 10.23 8.68
N VAL A 183 2.03 9.74 9.75
CA VAL A 183 0.59 9.88 9.94
C VAL A 183 0.32 10.55 11.29
N ARG A 184 -0.48 11.62 11.27
CA ARG A 184 -0.78 12.41 12.46
C ARG A 184 -1.80 11.71 13.36
N VAL A 185 -1.44 11.53 14.61
CA VAL A 185 -2.35 11.12 15.69
C VAL A 185 -2.71 12.38 16.47
N ARG A 186 -3.89 12.94 16.17
CA ARG A 186 -4.31 14.29 16.62
C ARG A 186 -4.56 14.37 18.12
N LYS A 187 -4.75 13.22 18.75
CA LYS A 187 -5.02 13.10 20.17
C LYS A 187 -4.40 11.83 20.74
N ASP A 188 -3.67 12.01 21.84
CA ASP A 188 -3.13 10.92 22.65
C ASP A 188 -4.22 9.90 23.02
N SER A 189 -4.07 8.69 22.49
CA SER A 189 -5.02 7.58 22.60
C SER A 189 -4.22 6.30 22.81
N PRO A 190 -4.56 5.43 23.79
CA PRO A 190 -3.85 4.18 24.02
C PRO A 190 -3.75 3.34 22.73
N GLY A 191 -2.52 3.01 22.32
CA GLY A 191 -2.25 2.27 21.08
C GLY A 191 -2.40 3.06 19.78
N PHE A 192 -2.59 4.38 19.85
CA PHE A 192 -2.59 5.31 18.73
C PHE A 192 -3.58 4.91 17.63
N ILE A 193 -3.11 4.61 16.41
CA ILE A 193 -3.97 4.14 15.31
C ILE A 193 -3.73 2.65 15.07
N VAL A 194 -2.50 2.26 14.71
CA VAL A 194 -2.23 0.89 14.24
C VAL A 194 -2.47 -0.13 15.33
N ASN A 195 -1.91 0.06 16.53
CA ASN A 195 -2.11 -0.87 17.63
C ASN A 195 -3.55 -0.83 18.16
N ARG A 196 -4.24 0.31 18.06
CA ARG A 196 -5.66 0.46 18.43
C ARG A 196 -6.57 -0.40 17.56
N VAL A 197 -6.25 -0.59 16.28
CA VAL A 197 -7.03 -1.44 15.37
C VAL A 197 -6.55 -2.89 15.42
N LEU A 198 -5.23 -3.11 15.32
CA LEU A 198 -4.66 -4.45 15.17
C LEU A 198 -4.81 -5.31 16.43
N VAL A 199 -4.49 -4.76 17.60
CA VAL A 199 -4.42 -5.56 18.84
C VAL A 199 -5.80 -6.09 19.26
N PRO A 200 -6.89 -5.29 19.23
CA PRO A 200 -8.23 -5.82 19.48
C PRO A 200 -8.69 -6.88 18.48
N LEU A 201 -8.31 -6.76 17.20
CA LEU A 201 -8.59 -7.79 16.19
C LEU A 201 -7.89 -9.12 16.55
N LEU A 202 -6.60 -9.07 16.93
CA LEU A 202 -5.86 -10.25 17.38
C LEU A 202 -6.43 -10.84 18.68
N ASN A 203 -6.93 -9.99 19.57
CA ASN A 203 -7.60 -10.43 20.80
C ASN A 203 -8.92 -11.13 20.49
N GLU A 204 -9.72 -10.61 19.56
CA GLU A 204 -10.97 -11.24 19.13
C GLU A 204 -10.72 -12.57 18.41
N ALA A 205 -9.68 -12.65 17.58
CA ALA A 205 -9.22 -13.92 17.01
C ALA A 205 -8.94 -14.96 18.10
N ALA A 206 -8.27 -14.56 19.20
CA ALA A 206 -8.04 -15.43 20.35
C ALA A 206 -9.34 -15.80 21.07
N TRP A 207 -10.28 -14.87 21.24
CA TRP A 207 -11.60 -15.15 21.84
C TRP A 207 -12.45 -16.12 21.02
N LEU A 208 -12.41 -16.04 19.70
CA LEU A 208 -13.07 -17.01 18.81
C LEU A 208 -12.58 -18.45 19.07
N VAL A 209 -11.31 -18.62 19.40
CA VAL A 209 -10.72 -19.92 19.74
C VAL A 209 -11.03 -20.32 21.18
N GLU A 210 -10.89 -19.40 22.13
CA GLU A 210 -11.19 -19.64 23.55
C GLU A 210 -12.65 -20.04 23.78
N ASP A 211 -13.59 -19.43 23.04
CA ASP A 211 -15.02 -19.71 23.12
C ASP A 211 -15.45 -20.94 22.28
N ASP A 212 -14.50 -21.73 21.76
CA ASP A 212 -14.72 -22.90 20.90
C ASP A 212 -15.57 -22.59 19.62
N VAL A 213 -15.53 -21.35 19.12
CA VAL A 213 -16.28 -20.91 17.92
C VAL A 213 -15.58 -21.31 16.63
N ALA A 214 -14.25 -21.16 16.60
CA ALA A 214 -13.40 -21.50 15.47
C ALA A 214 -12.06 -22.06 15.95
N THR A 215 -11.38 -22.81 15.08
CA THR A 215 -10.01 -23.26 15.32
C THR A 215 -9.00 -22.21 14.86
N ILE A 216 -7.77 -22.28 15.38
CA ILE A 216 -6.64 -21.45 14.91
C ILE A 216 -6.51 -21.51 13.38
N ALA A 217 -6.65 -22.70 12.80
CA ALA A 217 -6.56 -22.89 11.35
C ALA A 217 -7.67 -22.16 10.60
N GLU A 218 -8.92 -22.24 11.06
CA GLU A 218 -10.05 -21.53 10.42
C GLU A 218 -9.90 -20.01 10.52
N VAL A 219 -9.45 -19.49 11.67
CA VAL A 219 -9.20 -18.05 11.87
C VAL A 219 -8.07 -17.55 10.98
N ASP A 220 -6.93 -18.25 10.94
CA ASP A 220 -5.80 -17.86 10.10
C ASP A 220 -6.12 -18.00 8.61
N SER A 221 -6.90 -19.02 8.22
CA SER A 221 -7.36 -19.17 6.83
C SER A 221 -8.26 -18.02 6.41
N THR A 222 -9.20 -17.64 7.28
CA THR A 222 -10.16 -16.56 7.02
C THR A 222 -9.45 -15.21 6.93
N THR A 223 -8.61 -14.89 7.93
CA THR A 223 -7.87 -13.61 7.93
C THR A 223 -6.92 -13.48 6.75
N LYS A 224 -6.25 -14.56 6.35
CA LYS A 224 -5.26 -14.53 5.26
C LYS A 224 -5.88 -14.54 3.87
N TYR A 225 -6.89 -15.37 3.62
CA TYR A 225 -7.39 -15.64 2.28
C TYR A 225 -8.74 -15.00 1.96
N ASP A 226 -9.49 -14.54 2.96
CA ASP A 226 -10.77 -13.85 2.78
C ASP A 226 -10.63 -12.35 3.07
N ILE A 227 -10.24 -11.99 4.29
CA ILE A 227 -9.94 -10.59 4.67
C ILE A 227 -8.69 -10.07 3.93
N GLY A 228 -7.83 -10.97 3.44
CA GLY A 228 -6.68 -10.64 2.58
C GLY A 228 -5.45 -10.13 3.34
N LEU A 229 -5.37 -10.36 4.66
CA LEU A 229 -4.18 -10.01 5.44
C LEU A 229 -2.94 -10.78 4.96
N PRO A 230 -1.74 -10.19 5.03
CA PRO A 230 -0.51 -10.82 4.53
C PRO A 230 -0.16 -12.12 5.27
N MET A 231 -0.65 -12.27 6.50
CA MET A 231 -0.47 -13.43 7.38
C MET A 231 -1.80 -13.73 8.09
N GLY A 232 -1.97 -14.97 8.53
CA GLY A 232 -3.07 -15.30 9.45
C GLY A 232 -2.95 -14.53 10.77
N ALA A 233 -4.05 -14.35 11.50
CA ALA A 233 -4.07 -13.59 12.75
C ALA A 233 -3.06 -14.14 13.79
N PHE A 234 -3.03 -15.44 14.00
CA PHE A 234 -2.13 -16.11 14.94
C PHE A 234 -0.71 -16.19 14.40
N GLU A 235 -0.53 -16.40 13.09
CA GLU A 235 0.77 -16.27 12.41
C GLU A 235 1.38 -14.87 12.65
N LEU A 236 0.57 -13.82 12.54
CA LEU A 236 0.96 -12.43 12.79
C LEU A 236 1.25 -12.18 14.28
N ALA A 237 0.39 -12.67 15.19
CA ALA A 237 0.61 -12.55 16.63
C ALA A 237 1.95 -13.19 17.07
N ASP A 238 2.33 -14.32 16.49
CA ASP A 238 3.62 -14.97 16.76
C ASP A 238 4.81 -14.23 16.14
N GLN A 239 4.60 -13.53 15.03
CA GLN A 239 5.63 -12.74 14.34
C GLN A 239 5.91 -11.42 15.07
N VAL A 240 4.88 -10.79 15.64
CA VAL A 240 4.98 -9.59 16.49
C VAL A 240 5.52 -9.95 17.88
N GLY A 241 4.95 -11.01 18.47
CA GLY A 241 5.22 -11.47 19.83
C GLY A 241 3.98 -11.37 20.71
N VAL A 242 3.55 -12.50 21.27
CA VAL A 242 2.29 -12.60 22.03
C VAL A 242 2.29 -11.73 23.30
N ASP A 243 3.45 -11.56 23.93
CA ASP A 243 3.66 -10.64 25.06
C ASP A 243 3.44 -9.18 24.69
N VAL A 244 3.79 -8.76 23.48
CA VAL A 244 3.58 -7.37 23.03
C VAL A 244 2.08 -7.08 22.94
N SER A 245 1.31 -7.97 22.31
CA SER A 245 -0.15 -7.84 22.25
C SER A 245 -0.76 -7.85 23.65
N TYR A 246 -0.29 -8.72 24.55
CA TYR A 246 -0.73 -8.76 25.94
C TYR A 246 -0.43 -7.46 26.68
N ASP A 247 0.79 -6.93 26.61
CA ASP A 247 1.19 -5.70 27.30
C ASP A 247 0.37 -4.50 26.81
N VAL A 248 0.05 -4.42 25.51
CA VAL A 248 -0.84 -3.40 24.95
C VAL A 248 -2.27 -3.56 25.48
N LEU A 249 -2.81 -4.78 25.50
CA LEU A 249 -4.15 -5.05 26.03
C LEU A 249 -4.27 -4.75 27.52
N ASP A 250 -3.28 -5.14 28.34
CA ASP A 250 -3.26 -4.85 29.78
C ASP A 250 -3.28 -3.34 30.04
N TYR A 251 -2.50 -2.58 29.27
CA TYR A 251 -2.53 -1.11 29.33
C TYR A 251 -3.87 -0.54 28.88
N MET A 252 -4.38 -0.97 27.72
CA MET A 252 -5.68 -0.53 27.21
C MET A 252 -6.81 -0.86 28.18
N GLN A 253 -6.82 -2.04 28.80
CA GLN A 253 -7.81 -2.41 29.81
C GLN A 253 -7.73 -1.50 31.03
N GLY A 254 -6.51 -1.19 31.50
CA GLY A 254 -6.30 -0.28 32.62
C GLY A 254 -6.81 1.14 32.39
N VAL A 255 -6.80 1.62 31.13
CA VAL A 255 -7.17 2.99 30.77
C VAL A 255 -8.60 3.11 30.21
N LEU A 256 -8.99 2.18 29.33
CA LEU A 256 -10.23 2.21 28.55
C LEU A 256 -11.30 1.23 29.08
N GLY A 257 -10.93 0.25 29.90
CA GLY A 257 -11.84 -0.67 30.57
C GLY A 257 -11.97 -2.06 29.94
N ASP A 258 -12.97 -2.81 30.39
CA ASP A 258 -13.09 -4.27 30.18
C ASP A 258 -13.27 -4.71 28.71
N ALA A 259 -13.54 -3.78 27.79
CA ALA A 259 -13.58 -4.09 26.35
C ALA A 259 -12.22 -4.59 25.80
N TYR A 260 -11.13 -4.29 26.51
CA TYR A 260 -9.76 -4.66 26.13
C TYR A 260 -9.17 -5.75 27.02
N GLU A 261 -10.01 -6.49 27.77
CA GLU A 261 -9.56 -7.62 28.58
C GLU A 261 -8.74 -8.62 27.71
N PRO A 262 -7.47 -8.91 28.07
CA PRO A 262 -6.68 -9.89 27.35
C PRO A 262 -7.34 -11.27 27.40
N CYS A 263 -7.51 -11.90 26.24
CA CYS A 263 -8.04 -13.24 26.15
C CYS A 263 -7.20 -14.23 27.00
N PRO A 264 -7.83 -15.12 27.81
CA PRO A 264 -7.12 -16.12 28.61
C PRO A 264 -6.11 -16.96 27.80
N LEU A 265 -6.42 -17.25 26.53
CA LEU A 265 -5.52 -17.95 25.63
C LEU A 265 -4.21 -17.20 25.40
N LEU A 266 -4.24 -15.87 25.26
CA LEU A 266 -3.03 -15.05 25.14
C LEU A 266 -2.24 -15.06 26.45
N VAL A 267 -2.94 -14.93 27.58
CA VAL A 267 -2.33 -14.95 28.92
C VAL A 267 -1.58 -16.27 29.16
N GLU A 268 -2.18 -17.42 28.82
CA GLU A 268 -1.54 -18.73 28.95
C GLU A 268 -0.22 -18.81 28.16
N LYS A 269 -0.20 -18.29 26.93
CA LYS A 269 1.00 -18.28 26.07
C LYS A 269 2.12 -17.44 26.69
N VAL A 270 1.79 -16.27 27.21
CA VAL A 270 2.75 -15.38 27.89
C VAL A 270 3.31 -16.03 29.16
N GLU A 271 2.45 -16.57 30.02
CA GLU A 271 2.87 -17.27 31.25
C GLU A 271 3.75 -18.50 30.96
N ALA A 272 3.55 -19.15 29.81
CA ALA A 272 4.34 -20.30 29.35
C ALA A 272 5.64 -19.92 28.61
N GLU A 273 5.97 -18.62 28.49
CA GLU A 273 7.09 -18.10 27.68
C GLU A 273 7.04 -18.54 26.20
N LYS A 274 5.83 -18.79 25.68
CA LYS A 274 5.55 -19.13 24.27
C LYS A 274 5.16 -17.87 23.51
N LEU A 275 6.16 -17.04 23.24
CA LEU A 275 6.00 -15.68 22.72
C LEU A 275 6.09 -15.61 21.18
N GLY A 276 5.93 -16.73 20.49
CA GLY A 276 6.01 -16.81 19.03
C GLY A 276 7.42 -17.04 18.51
N LYS A 277 7.72 -16.48 17.35
CA LYS A 277 8.95 -16.77 16.59
C LYS A 277 10.22 -16.42 17.34
N LYS A 278 10.19 -15.39 18.20
CA LYS A 278 11.36 -14.97 18.99
C LYS A 278 11.77 -15.98 20.08
N THR A 279 10.85 -16.83 20.51
CA THR A 279 11.09 -17.92 21.47
C THR A 279 11.07 -19.31 20.82
N GLY A 280 10.83 -19.38 19.50
CA GLY A 280 10.72 -20.63 18.74
C GLY A 280 9.34 -21.30 18.78
N GLU A 281 8.46 -20.88 19.68
CA GLU A 281 7.10 -21.43 19.85
C GLU A 281 6.14 -20.34 20.35
N GLY A 282 4.91 -20.33 19.82
CA GLY A 282 3.78 -19.49 20.25
C GLY A 282 2.45 -20.20 20.03
N PHE A 283 1.65 -19.70 19.09
CA PHE A 283 0.52 -20.44 18.51
C PHE A 283 0.99 -21.56 17.57
N TYR A 284 2.10 -21.32 16.87
CA TYR A 284 2.78 -22.28 16.03
C TYR A 284 4.15 -22.70 16.59
N ASP A 285 4.64 -23.84 16.12
CA ASP A 285 6.00 -24.32 16.38
C ASP A 285 6.90 -23.91 15.20
N TYR A 286 7.88 -23.04 15.46
CA TYR A 286 8.80 -22.54 14.45
C TYR A 286 10.08 -23.38 14.31
N ASP A 287 10.29 -24.37 15.19
CA ASP A 287 11.36 -25.36 15.01
C ASP A 287 10.99 -26.39 13.93
N ASP A 288 9.69 -26.62 13.66
CA ASP A 288 9.17 -27.55 12.64
C ASP A 288 8.49 -26.86 11.44
N GLY A 289 8.99 -25.69 11.04
CA GLY A 289 8.62 -25.04 9.77
C GLY A 289 7.65 -23.86 9.88
N GLY A 290 7.12 -23.54 11.07
CA GLY A 290 6.26 -22.38 11.32
C GLY A 290 4.80 -22.60 10.93
N ALA A 291 4.09 -21.51 10.63
CA ALA A 291 2.68 -21.56 10.28
C ALA A 291 2.43 -22.18 8.90
N ASP A 292 1.58 -23.22 8.85
CA ASP A 292 1.03 -23.79 7.62
C ASP A 292 -0.48 -23.53 7.61
N VAL A 293 -0.88 -22.45 6.92
CA VAL A 293 -2.26 -21.94 6.94
C VAL A 293 -3.06 -22.56 5.78
N PRO A 294 -4.09 -23.39 6.05
CA PRO A 294 -4.89 -24.04 5.02
C PRO A 294 -5.63 -23.03 4.12
N THR A 295 -5.70 -23.30 2.81
CA THR A 295 -6.41 -22.40 1.87
C THR A 295 -7.91 -22.64 1.80
N ASP A 296 -8.43 -23.68 2.46
CA ASP A 296 -9.78 -24.21 2.28
C ASP A 296 -10.64 -24.20 3.55
N GLN A 297 -10.18 -23.58 4.64
CA GLN A 297 -10.87 -23.50 5.93
C GLN A 297 -11.40 -22.09 6.25
N ILE A 298 -11.73 -21.32 5.21
CA ILE A 298 -12.31 -19.98 5.32
C ILE A 298 -13.73 -20.07 5.91
N ARG A 299 -14.08 -19.14 6.81
CA ARG A 299 -15.40 -19.04 7.44
C ARG A 299 -15.94 -17.62 7.43
N GLU A 300 -17.07 -17.43 6.76
CA GLU A 300 -17.81 -16.16 6.67
C GLU A 300 -18.15 -15.59 8.06
N ASP A 301 -18.68 -16.40 8.97
CA ASP A 301 -19.08 -15.93 10.30
C ASP A 301 -17.89 -15.51 11.20
N VAL A 302 -16.68 -15.99 10.89
CA VAL A 302 -15.44 -15.51 11.51
C VAL A 302 -15.03 -14.18 10.90
N ALA A 303 -15.13 -14.03 9.57
CA ALA A 303 -14.82 -12.79 8.87
C ALA A 303 -15.72 -11.65 9.37
N ASP A 304 -17.04 -11.87 9.38
CA ASP A 304 -18.03 -10.88 9.81
C ASP A 304 -17.72 -10.35 11.22
N ARG A 305 -17.41 -11.25 12.15
CA ARG A 305 -17.11 -10.86 13.54
C ARG A 305 -15.82 -10.05 13.65
N LEU A 306 -14.76 -10.48 12.96
CA LEU A 306 -13.47 -9.79 13.00
C LEU A 306 -13.57 -8.40 12.35
N VAL A 307 -14.22 -8.30 11.19
CA VAL A 307 -14.46 -7.03 10.50
C VAL A 307 -15.34 -6.10 11.34
N ALA A 308 -16.36 -6.64 12.02
CA ALA A 308 -17.21 -5.85 12.90
C ALA A 308 -16.45 -5.27 14.10
N VAL A 309 -15.59 -6.05 14.77
CA VAL A 309 -14.72 -5.56 15.86
C VAL A 309 -13.74 -4.51 15.35
N MET A 310 -13.16 -4.72 14.17
CA MET A 310 -12.27 -3.76 13.52
C MET A 310 -12.98 -2.43 13.23
N ALA A 311 -14.16 -2.47 12.61
CA ALA A 311 -14.99 -1.29 12.34
C ALA A 311 -15.37 -0.55 13.63
N ASN A 312 -15.59 -1.29 14.72
CA ASN A 312 -15.86 -0.70 16.02
C ASN A 312 -14.67 0.12 16.55
N GLU A 313 -13.44 -0.38 16.38
CA GLU A 313 -12.24 0.36 16.77
C GLU A 313 -11.97 1.56 15.87
N VAL A 314 -12.20 1.44 14.55
CA VAL A 314 -12.16 2.59 13.62
C VAL A 314 -13.16 3.66 14.06
N ALA A 315 -14.40 3.28 14.36
CA ALA A 315 -15.41 4.22 14.83
C ALA A 315 -15.02 4.92 16.15
N LYS A 316 -14.34 4.21 17.06
CA LYS A 316 -13.82 4.81 18.30
C LYS A 316 -12.71 5.82 18.01
N LEU A 317 -11.86 5.59 17.01
CA LEU A 317 -10.81 6.54 16.62
C LEU A 317 -11.39 7.79 16.00
N VAL A 318 -12.28 7.64 15.01
CA VAL A 318 -12.92 8.76 14.30
C VAL A 318 -13.81 9.55 15.25
N GLY A 319 -14.69 8.88 16.00
CA GLY A 319 -15.61 9.54 16.93
C GLY A 319 -14.95 10.28 18.09
N ASN A 320 -13.67 10.02 18.37
CA ASN A 320 -12.88 10.70 19.40
C ASN A 320 -11.89 11.73 18.85
N ASP A 321 -11.95 12.05 17.55
CA ASP A 321 -11.03 12.94 16.82
C ASP A 321 -9.56 12.50 16.96
N VAL A 322 -9.28 11.19 16.92
CA VAL A 322 -7.89 10.68 16.97
C VAL A 322 -7.22 10.81 15.60
N ALA A 323 -7.91 10.43 14.53
CA ALA A 323 -7.47 10.52 13.14
C ALA A 323 -8.67 10.42 12.20
N ASP A 324 -8.53 10.95 10.98
CA ASP A 324 -9.54 10.79 9.93
C ASP A 324 -9.55 9.37 9.34
N PRO A 325 -10.66 8.90 8.74
CA PRO A 325 -10.73 7.58 8.12
C PRO A 325 -9.59 7.27 7.13
N ALA A 326 -9.23 8.23 6.27
CA ALA A 326 -8.15 8.05 5.30
C ALA A 326 -6.76 7.91 5.97
N GLU A 327 -6.50 8.66 7.04
CA GLU A 327 -5.26 8.57 7.83
C GLU A 327 -5.19 7.22 8.57
N ILE A 328 -6.33 6.74 9.10
CA ILE A 328 -6.44 5.42 9.72
C ILE A 328 -6.12 4.32 8.70
N ASP A 329 -6.69 4.47 7.50
CA ASP A 329 -6.48 3.54 6.39
C ASP A 329 -5.01 3.46 5.98
N GLU A 330 -4.38 4.61 5.72
CA GLU A 330 -2.98 4.69 5.35
C GLU A 330 -2.07 4.11 6.46
N ALA A 331 -2.30 4.48 7.72
CA ALA A 331 -1.52 3.98 8.84
C ALA A 331 -1.61 2.45 8.97
N VAL A 332 -2.80 1.87 8.89
CA VAL A 332 -2.94 0.41 9.06
C VAL A 332 -2.41 -0.35 7.83
N MET A 333 -2.56 0.19 6.62
CA MET A 333 -1.95 -0.38 5.42
C MET A 333 -0.41 -0.37 5.49
N LEU A 334 0.20 0.75 5.86
CA LEU A 334 1.66 0.87 5.92
C LEU A 334 2.27 0.18 7.16
N GLY A 335 1.59 0.23 8.30
CA GLY A 335 2.08 -0.26 9.59
C GLY A 335 1.81 -1.74 9.84
N ALA A 336 0.65 -2.25 9.38
CA ALA A 336 0.25 -3.65 9.56
C ALA A 336 0.18 -4.45 8.24
N GLY A 337 0.38 -3.81 7.08
CA GLY A 337 0.46 -4.49 5.79
C GLY A 337 -0.90 -4.93 5.24
N TYR A 338 -1.99 -4.30 5.68
CA TYR A 338 -3.33 -4.62 5.20
C TYR A 338 -3.45 -4.38 3.69
N PRO A 339 -4.26 -5.16 2.96
CA PRO A 339 -4.45 -4.98 1.52
C PRO A 339 -5.25 -3.72 1.19
N GLU A 340 -6.15 -3.32 2.07
CA GLU A 340 -7.01 -2.13 2.03
C GLU A 340 -7.12 -1.55 3.45
N GLY A 341 -7.57 -0.30 3.55
CA GLY A 341 -7.75 0.35 4.83
C GLY A 341 -8.94 -0.22 5.63
N PRO A 342 -8.86 -0.36 6.97
CA PRO A 342 -9.92 -0.91 7.79
C PRO A 342 -11.23 -0.10 7.76
N ALA A 343 -11.21 1.21 7.52
CA ALA A 343 -12.41 2.02 7.35
C ALA A 343 -13.09 1.69 6.01
N LYS A 344 -12.32 1.61 4.92
CA LYS A 344 -12.81 1.15 3.61
C LYS A 344 -13.36 -0.27 3.66
N MET A 345 -12.65 -1.21 4.30
CA MET A 345 -13.13 -2.58 4.51
C MET A 345 -14.46 -2.63 5.26
N ALA A 346 -14.66 -1.73 6.23
CA ALA A 346 -15.91 -1.64 6.96
C ALA A 346 -17.05 -1.07 6.09
N ASP A 347 -16.76 -0.08 5.26
CA ASP A 347 -17.70 0.50 4.30
C ASP A 347 -18.17 -0.52 3.26
N ASP A 348 -17.24 -1.33 2.73
CA ASP A 348 -17.52 -2.37 1.74
C ASP A 348 -18.35 -3.53 2.31
N ALA A 349 -18.10 -3.90 3.57
CA ALA A 349 -18.90 -4.91 4.28
C ALA A 349 -20.30 -4.40 4.66
N GLY A 350 -20.47 -3.08 4.78
CA GLY A 350 -21.72 -2.40 5.09
C GLY A 350 -21.88 -2.10 6.58
N ILE A 351 -21.89 -0.80 6.92
CA ILE A 351 -21.92 -0.31 8.31
C ILE A 351 -23.13 -0.81 9.10
N ASP A 352 -24.33 -0.80 8.52
CA ASP A 352 -25.54 -1.31 9.17
C ASP A 352 -25.38 -2.77 9.59
N TYR A 353 -24.82 -3.59 8.70
CA TYR A 353 -24.62 -5.01 8.92
C TYR A 353 -23.59 -5.29 10.03
N LEU A 354 -22.48 -4.54 10.04
CA LEU A 354 -21.46 -4.66 11.07
C LEU A 354 -21.98 -4.19 12.43
N TYR A 355 -22.75 -3.09 12.47
CA TYR A 355 -23.40 -2.62 13.68
C TYR A 355 -24.37 -3.67 14.24
N GLU A 356 -25.25 -4.23 13.41
CA GLU A 356 -26.17 -5.31 13.81
C GLU A 356 -25.41 -6.54 14.31
N THR A 357 -24.27 -6.88 13.69
CA THR A 357 -23.42 -7.99 14.12
C THR A 357 -22.90 -7.77 15.55
N LEU A 358 -22.37 -6.58 15.85
CA LEU A 358 -21.92 -6.23 17.20
C LEU A 358 -23.05 -6.19 18.22
N ASP A 359 -24.18 -5.56 17.87
CA ASP A 359 -25.33 -5.43 18.77
C ASP A 359 -25.88 -6.81 19.16
N ASN A 360 -26.03 -7.72 18.19
CA ASN A 360 -26.45 -9.10 18.46
C ASN A 360 -25.43 -9.84 19.35
N LEU A 361 -24.12 -9.72 19.08
CA LEU A 361 -23.08 -10.34 19.90
C LEU A 361 -23.07 -9.79 21.33
N TYR A 362 -23.30 -8.48 21.49
CA TYR A 362 -23.41 -7.83 22.78
C TYR A 362 -24.66 -8.30 23.55
N GLU A 363 -25.82 -8.40 22.89
CA GLU A 363 -27.05 -8.93 23.48
C GLU A 363 -26.90 -10.39 23.93
N GLU A 364 -26.22 -11.22 23.15
CA GLU A 364 -26.03 -12.65 23.42
C GLU A 364 -25.02 -12.91 24.54
N THR A 365 -23.89 -12.20 24.51
CA THR A 365 -22.74 -12.49 25.39
C THR A 365 -22.65 -11.56 26.59
N GLY A 366 -23.13 -10.31 26.47
CA GLY A 366 -22.91 -9.24 27.42
C GLY A 366 -21.45 -8.79 27.52
N ALA A 367 -20.58 -9.20 26.60
CA ALA A 367 -19.16 -8.88 26.64
C ALA A 367 -18.88 -7.46 26.14
N ALA A 368 -18.19 -6.64 26.94
CA ALA A 368 -17.92 -5.24 26.65
C ALA A 368 -17.19 -5.00 25.31
N ARG A 369 -16.42 -5.97 24.82
CA ARG A 369 -15.71 -5.88 23.53
C ARG A 369 -16.65 -5.75 22.32
N TYR A 370 -17.90 -6.20 22.44
CA TYR A 370 -18.90 -6.08 21.38
C TYR A 370 -19.82 -4.86 21.53
N GLU A 371 -19.67 -4.04 22.57
CA GLU A 371 -20.49 -2.85 22.73
C GLU A 371 -20.24 -1.89 21.54
N PRO A 372 -21.27 -1.60 20.71
CA PRO A 372 -21.08 -0.74 19.55
C PRO A 372 -20.69 0.68 19.95
N ALA A 373 -19.71 1.25 19.26
CA ALA A 373 -19.31 2.63 19.44
C ALA A 373 -20.44 3.59 19.03
N GLU A 374 -20.58 4.71 19.76
CA GLU A 374 -21.61 5.73 19.48
C GLU A 374 -21.52 6.26 18.04
N TYR A 375 -20.30 6.44 17.52
CA TYR A 375 -20.09 6.90 16.15
C TYR A 375 -20.52 5.85 15.11
N LEU A 376 -20.25 4.56 15.35
CA LEU A 376 -20.70 3.48 14.46
C LEU A 376 -22.22 3.40 14.42
N GLY A 377 -22.88 3.55 15.57
CA GLY A 377 -24.34 3.62 15.63
C GLY A 377 -24.91 4.84 14.90
N THR A 378 -24.22 5.98 14.95
CA THR A 378 -24.62 7.18 14.21
C THR A 378 -24.56 6.97 12.70
N LEU A 379 -23.49 6.34 12.20
CA LEU A 379 -23.37 5.98 10.78
C LEU A 379 -24.46 4.98 10.37
N ALA A 380 -24.70 3.94 11.17
CA ALA A 380 -25.76 2.96 10.87
C ALA A 380 -27.17 3.57 10.88
N GLU A 381 -27.47 4.49 11.81
CA GLU A 381 -28.78 5.16 11.85
C GLU A 381 -29.02 6.11 10.67
N SER A 382 -27.95 6.72 10.14
CA SER A 382 -28.00 7.66 9.03
C SER A 382 -27.92 6.99 7.66
N GLY A 383 -27.32 5.80 7.59
CA GLY A 383 -26.94 5.14 6.34
C GLY A 383 -25.67 5.73 5.71
N ASP A 384 -24.88 6.46 6.51
CA ASP A 384 -23.61 7.05 6.10
C ASP A 384 -22.46 6.02 6.21
N GLN A 385 -21.36 6.29 5.52
CA GLN A 385 -20.12 5.51 5.52
C GLN A 385 -18.99 6.28 6.23
N PHE A 386 -17.88 5.61 6.54
CA PHE A 386 -16.68 6.30 7.04
C PHE A 386 -16.12 7.24 5.97
N HIS A 387 -16.02 6.76 4.73
CA HIS A 387 -15.68 7.56 3.57
C HIS A 387 -16.96 8.13 2.96
N ALA A 388 -16.96 9.44 2.67
CA ALA A 388 -18.09 10.04 1.96
C ALA A 388 -18.22 9.38 0.58
N SER A 389 -19.44 9.00 0.21
CA SER A 389 -19.71 8.47 -1.13
C SER A 389 -19.33 9.51 -2.19
N ALA A 390 -18.61 9.08 -3.23
CA ALA A 390 -18.20 9.94 -4.33
C ALA A 390 -19.37 10.68 -5.01
N GLU A 391 -20.61 10.23 -4.79
CA GLU A 391 -21.85 10.81 -5.32
C GLU A 391 -22.23 12.18 -4.71
N ASP A 392 -21.71 12.55 -3.54
CA ASP A 392 -22.06 13.83 -2.87
C ASP A 392 -21.03 14.97 -3.06
N SER A 393 -19.98 14.74 -3.85
CA SER A 393 -19.10 15.81 -4.30
C SER A 393 -19.60 16.42 -5.62
N GLU A 394 -20.34 17.52 -5.54
CA GLU A 394 -20.66 18.33 -6.72
C GLU A 394 -19.35 18.94 -7.28
N GLY A 395 -18.73 18.21 -8.21
CA GLY A 395 -17.74 18.72 -9.16
C GLY A 395 -16.28 18.48 -8.78
N ASP A 396 -15.78 17.26 -8.97
CA ASP A 396 -14.45 16.97 -9.53
C ASP A 396 -14.37 15.48 -9.88
N THR A 397 -13.45 15.11 -10.75
CA THR A 397 -13.17 13.76 -11.29
C THR A 397 -13.32 12.64 -10.24
N PRO A 398 -13.87 11.45 -10.58
CA PRO A 398 -13.92 10.32 -9.64
C PRO A 398 -12.53 10.06 -9.05
N SER A 399 -12.43 9.99 -7.73
CA SER A 399 -11.19 9.60 -7.06
C SER A 399 -11.06 8.08 -7.13
N PHE A 400 -10.03 7.63 -7.82
CA PHE A 400 -9.65 6.22 -7.92
C PHE A 400 -8.58 5.91 -6.87
N SER A 401 -8.59 4.68 -6.34
CA SER A 401 -7.67 4.24 -5.29
C SER A 401 -6.60 3.26 -5.79
N SER A 402 -6.86 2.60 -6.91
CA SER A 402 -5.99 1.59 -7.56
C SER A 402 -5.49 2.01 -8.94
N VAL A 403 -6.02 3.09 -9.50
CA VAL A 403 -5.54 3.73 -10.74
C VAL A 403 -5.44 5.23 -10.56
N ALA A 404 -4.56 5.88 -11.32
CA ALA A 404 -4.52 7.34 -11.43
C ALA A 404 -4.91 7.75 -12.86
N VAL A 405 -5.73 8.79 -12.98
CA VAL A 405 -6.17 9.33 -14.26
C VAL A 405 -5.80 10.80 -14.34
N SER A 406 -5.07 11.17 -15.39
CA SER A 406 -4.74 12.56 -15.68
C SER A 406 -4.85 12.86 -17.17
N VAL A 407 -4.90 14.14 -17.54
CA VAL A 407 -4.87 14.56 -18.94
C VAL A 407 -3.76 15.60 -19.09
N ASP A 408 -2.76 15.30 -19.93
CA ASP A 408 -1.72 16.25 -20.33
C ASP A 408 -1.87 16.60 -21.82
N GLY A 409 -2.27 17.85 -22.07
CA GLY A 409 -2.59 18.33 -23.41
C GLY A 409 -3.82 17.61 -23.99
N LYS A 410 -3.57 16.61 -24.85
CA LYS A 410 -4.60 15.78 -25.50
C LYS A 410 -4.38 14.28 -25.27
N VAL A 411 -3.51 13.94 -24.33
CA VAL A 411 -3.20 12.57 -23.95
C VAL A 411 -3.86 12.30 -22.61
N GLY A 412 -4.78 11.34 -22.57
CA GLY A 412 -5.28 10.77 -21.34
C GLY A 412 -4.26 9.78 -20.79
N HIS A 413 -3.74 10.01 -19.60
CA HIS A 413 -2.81 9.10 -18.93
C HIS A 413 -3.57 8.31 -17.88
N LEU A 414 -3.53 6.99 -18.06
CA LEU A 414 -4.12 6.00 -17.19
C LEU A 414 -2.97 5.20 -16.58
N GLU A 415 -2.77 5.34 -15.29
CA GLU A 415 -1.70 4.66 -14.57
C GLU A 415 -2.28 3.65 -13.59
N ILE A 416 -1.76 2.42 -13.57
CA ILE A 416 -2.10 1.46 -12.52
C ILE A 416 -1.29 1.83 -11.28
N ASP A 417 -1.95 2.18 -10.18
CA ASP A 417 -1.29 2.75 -9.00
C ASP A 417 -1.44 1.84 -7.78
N ARG A 418 -0.79 0.68 -7.83
CA ARG A 418 -0.62 -0.23 -6.68
C ARG A 418 0.84 -0.70 -6.57
N PRO A 419 1.84 0.19 -6.55
CA PRO A 419 3.25 -0.17 -6.64
C PRO A 419 3.71 -1.06 -5.48
N HIS A 420 3.12 -0.87 -4.30
CA HIS A 420 3.36 -1.67 -3.10
C HIS A 420 2.96 -3.16 -3.26
N ARG A 421 2.04 -3.46 -4.20
CA ARG A 421 1.62 -4.83 -4.59
C ARG A 421 2.12 -5.23 -5.98
N MET A 422 3.11 -4.54 -6.55
CA MET A 422 3.60 -4.77 -7.92
C MET A 422 2.49 -4.66 -8.98
N ASN A 423 1.53 -3.75 -8.78
CA ASN A 423 0.46 -3.46 -9.72
C ASN A 423 -0.36 -4.72 -10.10
N THR A 424 -0.66 -5.59 -9.13
CA THR A 424 -1.55 -6.74 -9.34
C THR A 424 -2.99 -6.30 -9.56
N ILE A 425 -3.69 -7.01 -10.44
CA ILE A 425 -5.05 -6.69 -10.88
C ILE A 425 -6.06 -7.40 -9.97
N SER A 426 -6.67 -6.62 -9.07
CA SER A 426 -7.76 -7.03 -8.19
C SER A 426 -9.14 -6.87 -8.86
N GLY A 427 -10.20 -7.33 -8.18
CA GLY A 427 -11.57 -7.12 -8.65
C GLY A 427 -11.99 -5.65 -8.70
N GLU A 428 -11.52 -4.86 -7.73
CA GLU A 428 -11.69 -3.41 -7.64
C GLU A 428 -10.94 -2.68 -8.75
N LEU A 429 -9.66 -2.99 -8.97
CA LEU A 429 -8.90 -2.39 -10.07
C LEU A 429 -9.59 -2.64 -11.41
N LEU A 430 -10.21 -3.80 -11.63
CA LEU A 430 -11.01 -4.04 -12.84
C LEU A 430 -12.25 -3.13 -12.97
N ASP A 431 -12.86 -2.72 -11.86
CA ASP A 431 -13.97 -1.77 -11.86
C ASP A 431 -13.46 -0.35 -12.13
N GLU A 432 -12.48 0.10 -11.36
CA GLU A 432 -11.88 1.43 -11.53
C GLU A 432 -11.27 1.61 -12.92
N LEU A 433 -10.56 0.60 -13.45
CA LEU A 433 -10.03 0.62 -14.81
C LEU A 433 -11.15 0.73 -15.85
N SER A 434 -12.28 0.06 -15.63
CA SER A 434 -13.44 0.14 -16.53
C SER A 434 -14.04 1.55 -16.53
N GLU A 435 -14.17 2.17 -15.36
CA GLU A 435 -14.69 3.54 -15.21
C GLU A 435 -13.72 4.58 -15.75
N ALA A 436 -12.43 4.48 -15.43
CA ALA A 436 -11.40 5.36 -15.92
C ALA A 436 -11.33 5.37 -17.47
N VAL A 437 -11.48 4.20 -18.10
CA VAL A 437 -11.58 4.11 -19.57
C VAL A 437 -12.84 4.81 -20.09
N ASP A 438 -13.98 4.68 -19.41
CA ASP A 438 -15.21 5.36 -19.80
C ASP A 438 -15.07 6.90 -19.67
N VAL A 439 -14.43 7.38 -18.60
CA VAL A 439 -14.12 8.81 -18.37
C VAL A 439 -13.25 9.34 -19.50
N LEU A 440 -12.11 8.70 -19.77
CA LEU A 440 -11.18 9.13 -20.84
C LEU A 440 -11.82 9.02 -22.23
N ALA A 441 -12.69 8.04 -22.47
CA ALA A 441 -13.38 7.88 -23.75
C ALA A 441 -14.53 8.89 -23.95
N ALA A 442 -15.08 9.45 -22.87
CA ALA A 442 -16.13 10.46 -22.92
C ALA A 442 -15.58 11.89 -23.09
N ASP A 443 -14.30 12.11 -22.82
CA ASP A 443 -13.64 13.39 -22.99
C ASP A 443 -13.24 13.63 -24.46
N ASP A 444 -13.92 14.58 -25.12
CA ASP A 444 -13.66 14.96 -26.52
C ASP A 444 -12.27 15.61 -26.72
N ASP A 445 -11.61 16.08 -25.66
CA ASP A 445 -10.26 16.65 -25.72
C ASP A 445 -9.17 15.58 -25.71
N VAL A 446 -9.47 14.37 -25.22
CA VAL A 446 -8.56 13.22 -25.25
C VAL A 446 -8.50 12.63 -26.67
N ARG A 447 -7.28 12.52 -27.21
CA ARG A 447 -7.01 12.03 -28.58
C ARG A 447 -6.06 10.85 -28.67
N ALA A 448 -5.41 10.51 -27.57
CA ALA A 448 -4.69 9.25 -27.38
C ALA A 448 -4.69 8.92 -25.89
N ILE A 449 -4.53 7.64 -25.56
CA ILE A 449 -4.37 7.17 -24.18
C ILE A 449 -2.98 6.59 -23.99
N LEU A 450 -2.30 6.99 -22.93
CA LEU A 450 -1.09 6.34 -22.43
C LEU A 450 -1.45 5.50 -21.21
N LEU A 451 -1.10 4.21 -21.23
CA LEU A 451 -1.26 3.28 -20.13
C LEU A 451 0.12 2.92 -19.55
N THR A 452 0.32 3.15 -18.25
CA THR A 452 1.54 2.80 -17.49
C THR A 452 1.20 2.10 -16.18
N GLY A 453 2.21 1.63 -15.45
CA GLY A 453 2.08 1.23 -14.05
C GLY A 453 3.02 2.07 -13.19
N ALA A 454 2.53 2.50 -12.02
CA ALA A 454 3.28 3.31 -11.08
C ALA A 454 4.44 2.53 -10.44
N GLY A 455 5.49 3.27 -10.10
CA GLY A 455 6.70 2.74 -9.48
C GLY A 455 7.64 2.01 -10.44
N GLU A 456 8.78 1.56 -9.90
CA GLU A 456 9.91 1.09 -10.73
C GLU A 456 9.96 -0.43 -10.96
N LYS A 457 9.03 -1.20 -10.39
CA LYS A 457 9.13 -2.66 -10.36
C LYS A 457 8.31 -3.36 -11.43
N ALA A 458 7.12 -2.85 -11.75
CA ALA A 458 6.17 -3.55 -12.58
C ALA A 458 5.20 -2.61 -13.26
N PHE A 459 5.03 -2.75 -14.57
CA PHE A 459 3.82 -2.35 -15.26
C PHE A 459 2.60 -3.05 -14.64
N SER A 460 2.66 -4.39 -14.53
CA SER A 460 1.74 -5.20 -13.74
C SER A 460 2.27 -6.63 -13.62
N ALA A 461 2.29 -7.17 -12.40
CA ALA A 461 2.68 -8.55 -12.13
C ALA A 461 1.59 -9.59 -12.45
N GLY A 462 0.41 -9.16 -12.88
CA GLY A 462 -0.70 -10.04 -13.28
C GLY A 462 -1.88 -10.00 -12.32
N ALA A 463 -2.70 -11.05 -12.36
CA ALA A 463 -3.87 -11.17 -11.50
C ALA A 463 -3.47 -11.29 -10.02
N ASP A 464 -4.25 -10.68 -9.13
CA ASP A 464 -4.10 -10.89 -7.70
C ASP A 464 -4.69 -12.25 -7.29
N VAL A 465 -3.88 -13.30 -7.41
CA VAL A 465 -4.32 -14.68 -7.18
C VAL A 465 -4.77 -14.91 -5.73
N GLN A 466 -4.22 -14.14 -4.77
CA GLN A 466 -4.61 -14.25 -3.36
C GLN A 466 -6.03 -13.77 -3.16
N SER A 467 -6.39 -12.59 -3.69
CA SER A 467 -7.77 -12.07 -3.59
C SER A 467 -8.78 -12.92 -4.39
N MET A 468 -8.33 -13.69 -5.38
CA MET A 468 -9.20 -14.53 -6.22
C MET A 468 -9.38 -15.96 -5.67
N ALA A 469 -8.54 -16.41 -4.73
CA ALA A 469 -8.60 -17.75 -4.18
C ALA A 469 -9.86 -18.01 -3.33
N GLY A 470 -10.51 -16.96 -2.81
CA GLY A 470 -11.78 -17.05 -2.07
C GLY A 470 -12.99 -17.41 -2.93
N SER A 471 -12.91 -17.26 -4.26
CA SER A 471 -14.01 -17.57 -5.20
C SER A 471 -14.04 -19.06 -5.60
N ALA A 472 -14.42 -19.92 -4.64
CA ALA A 472 -14.42 -21.38 -4.84
C ALA A 472 -15.49 -21.89 -5.83
N ASP A 473 -16.47 -21.07 -6.23
CA ASP A 473 -17.51 -21.47 -7.18
C ASP A 473 -17.09 -21.25 -8.65
N PRO A 474 -17.16 -22.27 -9.51
CA PRO A 474 -16.82 -22.14 -10.93
C PRO A 474 -17.64 -21.12 -11.72
N ILE A 475 -18.83 -20.75 -11.27
CA ILE A 475 -19.67 -19.73 -11.90
C ILE A 475 -19.06 -18.35 -11.66
N ASP A 476 -18.65 -18.06 -10.42
CA ASP A 476 -18.05 -16.77 -10.06
C ASP A 476 -16.73 -16.57 -10.80
N ALA A 477 -15.92 -17.62 -10.95
CA ALA A 477 -14.70 -17.58 -11.77
C ALA A 477 -14.99 -17.29 -13.27
N VAL A 478 -16.11 -17.78 -13.80
CA VAL A 478 -16.54 -17.45 -15.17
C VAL A 478 -16.95 -15.99 -15.29
N GLU A 479 -17.70 -15.47 -14.32
CA GLU A 479 -18.11 -14.07 -14.31
C GLU A 479 -16.92 -13.13 -14.12
N LEU A 480 -15.96 -13.45 -13.25
CA LEU A 480 -14.71 -12.70 -13.11
C LEU A 480 -13.89 -12.71 -14.41
N SER A 481 -13.78 -13.86 -15.07
CA SER A 481 -13.11 -13.96 -16.37
C SER A 481 -13.82 -13.08 -17.43
N ARG A 482 -15.15 -13.09 -17.47
CA ARG A 482 -15.94 -12.22 -18.37
C ARG A 482 -15.78 -10.74 -18.04
N LYS A 483 -15.76 -10.38 -16.75
CA LYS A 483 -15.53 -9.02 -16.28
C LYS A 483 -14.20 -8.49 -16.79
N GLY A 484 -13.10 -9.21 -16.53
CA GLY A 484 -11.78 -8.82 -17.03
C GLY A 484 -11.71 -8.74 -18.57
N GLN A 485 -12.32 -9.69 -19.29
CA GLN A 485 -12.41 -9.65 -20.75
C GLN A 485 -13.12 -8.39 -21.27
N GLN A 486 -14.21 -7.98 -20.61
CA GLN A 486 -15.01 -6.80 -20.95
C GLN A 486 -14.28 -5.51 -20.61
N THR A 487 -13.74 -5.39 -19.39
CA THR A 487 -12.93 -4.24 -18.95
C THR A 487 -11.77 -4.00 -19.92
N PHE A 488 -10.94 -5.01 -20.18
CA PHE A 488 -9.81 -4.88 -21.10
C PHE A 488 -10.29 -4.62 -22.54
N GLY A 489 -11.42 -5.22 -22.91
CA GLY A 489 -12.07 -5.00 -24.21
C GLY A 489 -12.52 -3.56 -24.43
N LYS A 490 -12.92 -2.82 -23.38
CA LYS A 490 -13.25 -1.40 -23.49
C LYS A 490 -12.04 -0.59 -23.95
N LEU A 491 -10.86 -0.84 -23.36
CA LEU A 491 -9.63 -0.16 -23.74
C LEU A 491 -9.25 -0.46 -25.20
N GLU A 492 -9.35 -1.72 -25.62
CA GLU A 492 -9.13 -2.14 -27.01
C GLU A 492 -10.12 -1.48 -27.99
N ALA A 493 -11.39 -1.37 -27.60
CA ALA A 493 -12.45 -0.81 -28.43
C ALA A 493 -12.52 0.73 -28.40
N CYS A 494 -11.70 1.39 -27.57
CA CYS A 494 -11.69 2.84 -27.44
C CYS A 494 -11.39 3.51 -28.79
N ASP A 495 -12.07 4.62 -29.05
CA ASP A 495 -12.05 5.33 -30.32
C ASP A 495 -10.73 6.08 -30.59
N VAL A 496 -9.88 6.22 -29.57
CA VAL A 496 -8.56 6.83 -29.67
C VAL A 496 -7.45 5.77 -29.67
N PRO A 497 -6.27 6.06 -30.24
CA PRO A 497 -5.10 5.20 -30.12
C PRO A 497 -4.68 5.01 -28.67
N VAL A 498 -4.27 3.80 -28.32
CA VAL A 498 -3.77 3.44 -26.98
C VAL A 498 -2.31 3.00 -27.06
N VAL A 499 -1.45 3.61 -26.24
CA VAL A 499 -0.04 3.24 -26.07
C VAL A 499 0.13 2.62 -24.69
N ALA A 500 0.77 1.45 -24.61
CA ALA A 500 1.24 0.89 -23.34
C ALA A 500 2.74 1.18 -23.18
N GLY A 501 3.09 1.95 -22.14
CA GLY A 501 4.44 2.08 -21.65
C GLY A 501 4.72 0.97 -20.63
N ILE A 502 5.59 0.03 -20.99
CA ILE A 502 5.91 -1.15 -20.19
C ILE A 502 7.30 -0.99 -19.55
N ASP A 503 7.32 -0.88 -18.22
CA ASP A 503 8.55 -0.90 -17.44
C ASP A 503 8.50 -2.01 -16.38
N GLY A 504 9.62 -2.66 -16.11
CA GLY A 504 9.67 -3.82 -15.20
C GLY A 504 8.78 -5.00 -15.62
N TYR A 505 8.14 -5.68 -14.66
CA TYR A 505 7.29 -6.84 -14.92
C TYR A 505 6.00 -6.52 -15.66
N CYS A 506 5.72 -7.26 -16.74
CA CYS A 506 4.46 -7.27 -17.48
C CYS A 506 4.03 -8.73 -17.66
N LEU A 507 3.39 -9.28 -16.63
CA LEU A 507 3.16 -10.72 -16.50
C LEU A 507 1.67 -11.05 -16.42
N GLY A 508 1.28 -12.19 -16.98
CA GLY A 508 -0.08 -12.73 -16.91
C GLY A 508 -1.14 -11.71 -17.32
N GLY A 509 -2.06 -11.40 -16.40
CA GLY A 509 -3.07 -10.35 -16.58
C GLY A 509 -2.52 -8.97 -17.02
N GLY A 510 -1.32 -8.60 -16.60
CA GLY A 510 -0.64 -7.38 -17.06
C GLY A 510 -0.26 -7.45 -18.54
N MET A 511 0.26 -8.59 -18.99
CA MET A 511 0.51 -8.82 -20.42
C MET A 511 -0.81 -8.93 -21.22
N GLU A 512 -1.85 -9.54 -20.64
CA GLU A 512 -3.19 -9.56 -21.25
C GLU A 512 -3.75 -8.14 -21.44
N LEU A 513 -3.59 -7.25 -20.47
CA LEU A 513 -3.97 -5.84 -20.58
C LEU A 513 -3.16 -5.13 -21.67
N ALA A 514 -1.83 -5.30 -21.70
CA ALA A 514 -0.97 -4.71 -22.71
C ALA A 514 -1.31 -5.15 -24.16
N THR A 515 -1.94 -6.32 -24.35
CA THR A 515 -2.43 -6.74 -25.68
C THR A 515 -3.57 -5.87 -26.21
N CYS A 516 -4.22 -5.08 -25.35
CA CYS A 516 -5.33 -4.20 -25.72
C CYS A 516 -4.84 -2.84 -26.25
N ALA A 517 -3.57 -2.49 -26.02
CA ALA A 517 -2.96 -1.30 -26.60
C ALA A 517 -2.71 -1.48 -28.10
N ASP A 518 -2.76 -0.39 -28.85
CA ASP A 518 -2.42 -0.38 -30.27
C ASP A 518 -0.90 -0.44 -30.48
N MET A 519 -0.13 0.16 -29.57
CA MET A 519 1.34 0.18 -29.57
C MET A 519 1.92 -0.07 -28.17
N ARG A 520 3.10 -0.68 -28.10
CA ARG A 520 3.82 -1.00 -26.86
C ARG A 520 5.27 -0.52 -26.95
N VAL A 521 5.67 0.33 -26.00
CA VAL A 521 7.06 0.73 -25.78
C VAL A 521 7.53 0.04 -24.51
N ALA A 522 8.70 -0.59 -24.52
CA ALA A 522 9.24 -1.29 -23.35
C ALA A 522 10.62 -0.78 -22.96
N SER A 523 10.88 -0.68 -21.66
CA SER A 523 12.22 -0.46 -21.13
C SER A 523 13.10 -1.70 -21.37
N THR A 524 14.42 -1.54 -21.44
CA THR A 524 15.37 -2.68 -21.52
C THR A 524 15.35 -3.60 -20.30
N ARG A 525 14.84 -3.14 -19.13
CA ARG A 525 14.75 -3.96 -17.91
C ARG A 525 13.45 -4.76 -17.80
N SER A 526 12.54 -4.65 -18.76
CA SER A 526 11.24 -5.30 -18.66
C SER A 526 11.33 -6.82 -18.77
N GLU A 527 10.38 -7.52 -18.14
CA GLU A 527 10.20 -8.97 -18.28
C GLU A 527 8.74 -9.25 -18.61
N LEU A 528 8.50 -9.92 -19.74
CA LEU A 528 7.14 -10.14 -20.27
C LEU A 528 6.81 -11.63 -20.40
N GLY A 529 5.57 -12.01 -20.10
CA GLY A 529 5.13 -13.40 -20.27
C GLY A 529 3.73 -13.69 -19.73
N GLN A 530 3.21 -14.88 -20.05
CA GLN A 530 1.93 -15.40 -19.54
C GLN A 530 2.17 -16.69 -18.73
N PRO A 531 2.53 -16.57 -17.43
CA PRO A 531 2.94 -17.69 -16.60
C PRO A 531 1.79 -18.51 -16.00
N GLU A 532 0.53 -18.26 -16.37
CA GLU A 532 -0.67 -18.86 -15.79
C GLU A 532 -0.63 -20.40 -15.77
N HIS A 533 0.00 -21.03 -16.78
CA HIS A 533 0.14 -22.49 -16.84
C HIS A 533 1.00 -23.05 -15.69
N ASN A 534 1.93 -22.27 -15.14
CA ASN A 534 2.72 -22.66 -13.96
C ASN A 534 1.84 -22.74 -12.70
N LEU A 535 0.70 -22.06 -12.70
CA LEU A 535 -0.31 -22.09 -11.65
C LEU A 535 -1.46 -23.07 -11.95
N GLY A 536 -1.37 -23.82 -13.07
CA GLY A 536 -2.46 -24.70 -13.52
C GLY A 536 -3.65 -23.94 -14.12
N LEU A 537 -3.48 -22.66 -14.48
CA LEU A 537 -4.48 -21.80 -15.07
C LEU A 537 -4.18 -21.53 -16.56
N LEU A 538 -5.13 -20.93 -17.25
CA LEU A 538 -4.93 -20.36 -18.59
C LEU A 538 -5.17 -18.84 -18.55
N PRO A 539 -4.57 -18.06 -19.48
CA PRO A 539 -4.82 -16.62 -19.58
C PRO A 539 -6.32 -16.33 -19.77
N GLY A 540 -6.93 -15.70 -18.77
CA GLY A 540 -8.37 -15.66 -18.58
C GLY A 540 -9.06 -14.38 -19.04
N TRP A 541 -8.31 -13.29 -19.24
CA TRP A 541 -8.86 -11.97 -19.56
C TRP A 541 -8.68 -11.56 -21.04
N GLY A 542 -8.27 -12.52 -21.87
CA GLY A 542 -8.32 -12.46 -23.33
C GLY A 542 -6.97 -12.71 -24.02
N GLY A 543 -5.92 -13.02 -23.27
CA GLY A 543 -4.58 -13.35 -23.75
C GLY A 543 -4.58 -14.49 -24.76
N THR A 544 -5.40 -15.53 -24.56
CA THR A 544 -5.54 -16.63 -25.53
C THR A 544 -6.09 -16.17 -26.89
N GLN A 545 -6.85 -15.06 -26.91
CA GLN A 545 -7.47 -14.54 -28.12
C GLN A 545 -6.68 -13.39 -28.73
N ARG A 546 -6.29 -12.38 -27.96
CA ARG A 546 -5.63 -11.17 -28.47
C ARG A 546 -4.19 -11.40 -28.87
N LEU A 547 -3.42 -12.14 -28.06
CA LEU A 547 -1.98 -12.35 -28.30
C LEU A 547 -1.70 -12.99 -29.68
N LYS A 548 -2.54 -13.94 -30.12
CA LYS A 548 -2.37 -14.62 -31.41
C LYS A 548 -2.47 -13.69 -32.62
N HIS A 549 -3.18 -12.55 -32.48
CA HIS A 549 -3.30 -11.55 -33.55
C HIS A 549 -2.09 -10.61 -33.60
N ILE A 550 -1.30 -10.56 -32.53
CA ILE A 550 -0.10 -9.72 -32.42
C ILE A 550 1.14 -10.50 -32.86
N VAL A 551 1.43 -11.62 -32.20
CA VAL A 551 2.67 -12.40 -32.43
C VAL A 551 2.46 -13.63 -33.33
N GLY A 552 1.23 -13.87 -33.77
CA GLY A 552 0.83 -15.10 -34.45
C GLY A 552 0.57 -16.26 -33.50
N GLU A 553 -0.28 -17.21 -33.93
CA GLU A 553 -0.73 -18.34 -33.10
C GLU A 553 0.41 -19.23 -32.58
N GLY A 554 1.48 -19.40 -33.36
CA GLY A 554 2.63 -20.21 -32.97
C GLY A 554 3.38 -19.66 -31.76
N ARG A 555 3.74 -18.37 -31.81
CA ARG A 555 4.43 -17.68 -30.70
C ARG A 555 3.51 -17.48 -29.51
N ALA A 556 2.23 -17.19 -29.73
CA ALA A 556 1.26 -17.11 -28.65
C ALA A 556 1.20 -18.41 -27.84
N LYS A 557 1.16 -19.57 -28.52
CA LYS A 557 1.19 -20.88 -27.84
C LYS A 557 2.53 -21.15 -27.15
N GLU A 558 3.65 -20.72 -27.71
CA GLU A 558 4.95 -20.85 -27.06
C GLU A 558 4.99 -20.07 -25.74
N ILE A 559 4.61 -18.80 -25.75
CA ILE A 559 4.57 -17.95 -24.55
C ILE A 559 3.66 -18.58 -23.49
N ILE A 560 2.43 -18.98 -23.88
CA ILE A 560 1.43 -19.49 -22.95
C ILE A 560 1.78 -20.88 -22.40
N PHE A 561 2.22 -21.82 -23.25
CA PHE A 561 2.46 -23.20 -22.81
C PHE A 561 3.77 -23.38 -22.06
N THR A 562 4.76 -22.54 -22.30
CA THR A 562 6.02 -22.57 -21.54
C THR A 562 5.87 -21.87 -20.20
N GLY A 563 5.06 -20.82 -20.13
CA GLY A 563 4.98 -19.95 -18.96
C GLY A 563 6.31 -19.25 -18.67
N ASP A 564 7.19 -19.16 -19.67
CA ASP A 564 8.50 -18.52 -19.57
C ASP A 564 8.36 -16.98 -19.55
N ARG A 565 9.40 -16.33 -19.04
CA ARG A 565 9.56 -14.87 -19.13
C ARG A 565 10.55 -14.54 -20.23
N PHE A 566 10.28 -13.47 -20.95
CA PHE A 566 11.06 -13.05 -22.11
C PHE A 566 11.51 -11.60 -21.94
N ASP A 567 12.73 -11.32 -22.39
CA ASP A 567 13.27 -9.98 -22.52
C ASP A 567 12.53 -9.17 -23.61
N PRO A 568 12.56 -7.83 -23.53
CA PRO A 568 11.81 -6.95 -24.43
C PRO A 568 12.33 -7.04 -25.88
N GLU A 569 13.61 -7.31 -26.10
CA GLU A 569 14.18 -7.50 -27.44
C GLU A 569 13.59 -8.75 -28.13
N THR A 570 13.52 -9.86 -27.41
CA THR A 570 12.87 -11.09 -27.89
C THR A 570 11.39 -10.84 -28.19
N MET A 571 10.70 -10.08 -27.34
CA MET A 571 9.30 -9.71 -27.56
C MET A 571 9.11 -8.74 -28.74
N ALA A 572 10.08 -7.88 -29.03
CA ALA A 572 10.10 -7.06 -30.24
C ALA A 572 10.31 -7.93 -31.50
N ASP A 573 11.22 -8.90 -31.45
CA ASP A 573 11.43 -9.89 -32.51
C ASP A 573 10.17 -10.74 -32.79
N TYR A 574 9.37 -11.01 -31.76
CA TYR A 574 8.09 -11.71 -31.88
C TYR A 574 6.97 -10.82 -32.41
N GLY A 575 7.18 -9.50 -32.45
CA GLY A 575 6.20 -8.50 -32.88
C GLY A 575 5.24 -8.05 -31.78
N PHE A 576 5.50 -8.40 -30.51
CA PHE A 576 4.72 -7.93 -29.37
C PHE A 576 5.06 -6.48 -29.04
N VAL A 577 6.34 -6.18 -28.81
CA VAL A 577 6.82 -4.82 -28.50
C VAL A 577 7.11 -4.07 -29.81
N ASN A 578 6.68 -2.81 -29.89
CA ASN A 578 6.92 -1.97 -31.06
C ASN A 578 8.30 -1.29 -30.98
N GLU A 579 8.72 -0.90 -29.77
CA GLU A 579 9.99 -0.20 -29.54
C GLU A 579 10.57 -0.57 -28.18
N VAL A 580 11.88 -0.84 -28.13
CA VAL A 580 12.63 -1.08 -26.89
C VAL A 580 13.58 0.08 -26.68
N VAL A 581 13.59 0.67 -25.49
CA VAL A 581 14.37 1.87 -25.15
C VAL A 581 15.12 1.70 -23.83
N ALA A 582 16.19 2.47 -23.66
CA ALA A 582 16.94 2.50 -22.41
C ALA A 582 16.03 3.00 -21.27
N ASN A 583 16.31 2.54 -20.05
CA ASN A 583 15.43 2.81 -18.90
C ASN A 583 15.32 4.30 -18.58
N ASP A 584 16.38 5.08 -18.81
CA ASP A 584 16.43 6.53 -18.62
C ASP A 584 15.76 7.33 -19.75
N GLU A 585 15.45 6.69 -20.87
CA GLU A 585 14.74 7.29 -22.01
C GLU A 585 13.27 6.82 -22.09
N PHE A 586 12.88 5.86 -21.25
CA PHE A 586 11.61 5.15 -21.36
C PHE A 586 10.39 6.05 -21.21
N GLU A 587 10.34 6.84 -20.14
CA GLU A 587 9.19 7.68 -19.82
C GLU A 587 8.97 8.73 -20.91
N ASP A 588 10.04 9.45 -21.27
CA ASP A 588 10.03 10.45 -22.33
C ASP A 588 9.53 9.86 -23.65
N ARG A 589 10.00 8.65 -24.02
CA ARG A 589 9.61 8.02 -25.28
C ARG A 589 8.16 7.56 -25.30
N ALA A 590 7.67 6.98 -24.20
CA ALA A 590 6.28 6.53 -24.10
C ALA A 590 5.31 7.72 -24.24
N TRP A 591 5.62 8.84 -23.57
CA TRP A 591 4.87 10.09 -23.69
C TRP A 591 4.98 10.73 -25.07
N GLU A 592 6.17 10.76 -25.66
CA GLU A 592 6.37 11.27 -27.02
C GLU A 592 5.48 10.53 -28.03
N LEU A 593 5.48 9.19 -28.00
CA LEU A 593 4.65 8.39 -28.89
C LEU A 593 3.15 8.66 -28.70
N ALA A 594 2.68 8.81 -27.46
CA ALA A 594 1.28 9.13 -27.18
C ALA A 594 0.92 10.54 -27.68
N ARG A 595 1.80 11.53 -27.49
CA ARG A 595 1.61 12.91 -27.98
C ARG A 595 1.61 12.99 -29.50
N ASP A 596 2.48 12.24 -30.18
CA ASP A 596 2.51 12.13 -31.64
C ASP A 596 1.19 11.58 -32.19
N LEU A 597 0.63 10.55 -31.54
CA LEU A 597 -0.67 10.00 -31.91
C LEU A 597 -1.78 11.02 -31.65
N ALA A 598 -1.79 11.70 -30.50
CA ALA A 598 -2.78 12.72 -30.17
C ALA A 598 -2.75 13.94 -31.11
N ALA A 599 -1.59 14.26 -31.68
CA ALA A 599 -1.41 15.31 -32.68
C ALA A 599 -1.91 14.90 -34.08
N GLY A 600 -2.15 13.61 -34.33
CA GLY A 600 -2.64 13.08 -35.59
C GLY A 600 -4.12 13.41 -35.88
N PRO A 601 -4.66 12.92 -37.02
CA PRO A 601 -6.05 13.20 -37.45
C PRO A 601 -7.06 12.31 -36.67
N PRO A 602 -7.78 12.84 -35.67
CA PRO A 602 -8.52 12.02 -34.72
C PRO A 602 -9.69 11.24 -35.35
N ILE A 603 -10.38 11.81 -36.35
CA ILE A 603 -11.48 11.12 -37.03
C ILE A 603 -10.94 9.94 -37.86
N ALA A 604 -9.79 10.12 -38.52
CA ALA A 604 -9.19 9.07 -39.35
C ALA A 604 -8.61 7.94 -38.51
N GLN A 605 -7.94 8.25 -37.39
CA GLN A 605 -7.43 7.25 -36.44
C GLN A 605 -8.57 6.38 -35.89
N ARG A 606 -9.64 7.02 -35.41
CA ARG A 606 -10.85 6.34 -34.91
C ARG A 606 -11.42 5.35 -35.91
N TYR A 607 -11.65 5.81 -37.14
CA TYR A 607 -12.23 4.94 -38.16
C TYR A 607 -11.27 3.84 -38.62
N THR A 608 -9.97 4.10 -38.64
CA THR A 608 -8.95 3.08 -38.95
C THR A 608 -9.00 1.96 -37.92
N LYS A 609 -8.99 2.32 -36.62
CA LYS A 609 -9.07 1.35 -35.52
C LYS A 609 -10.34 0.50 -35.61
N ARG A 610 -11.51 1.12 -35.81
CA ARG A 610 -12.79 0.42 -35.99
C ARG A 610 -12.78 -0.56 -37.18
N ALA A 611 -12.23 -0.14 -38.33
CA ALA A 611 -12.15 -1.00 -39.51
C ALA A 611 -11.23 -2.21 -39.28
N MET A 612 -10.07 -2.00 -38.65
CA MET A 612 -9.12 -3.06 -38.32
C MET A 612 -9.71 -4.07 -37.33
N LEU A 613 -10.38 -3.59 -36.27
CA LEU A 613 -11.02 -4.45 -35.27
C LEU A 613 -12.14 -5.29 -35.88
N ALA A 614 -13.02 -4.68 -36.70
CA ALA A 614 -14.08 -5.41 -37.38
C ALA A 614 -13.53 -6.44 -38.38
N GLY A 615 -12.38 -6.14 -39.01
CA GLY A 615 -11.70 -7.01 -39.97
C GLY A 615 -10.96 -8.20 -39.35
N ARG A 616 -10.77 -8.23 -38.02
CA ARG A 616 -9.85 -9.14 -37.33
C ARG A 616 -10.18 -10.62 -37.55
N ASP A 617 -11.46 -10.97 -37.49
CA ASP A 617 -11.96 -12.33 -37.74
C ASP A 617 -12.89 -12.41 -38.97
N ASP A 618 -13.24 -11.27 -39.56
CA ASP A 618 -14.07 -11.16 -40.77
C ASP A 618 -13.55 -10.04 -41.67
N THR A 619 -12.65 -10.39 -42.60
CA THR A 619 -12.04 -9.41 -43.51
C THR A 619 -13.08 -8.68 -44.37
N ASP A 620 -14.19 -9.31 -44.75
CA ASP A 620 -15.22 -8.66 -45.56
C ASP A 620 -15.97 -7.59 -44.74
N ALA A 621 -16.23 -7.84 -43.46
CA ALA A 621 -16.80 -6.83 -42.55
C ALA A 621 -15.86 -5.62 -42.36
N GLY A 622 -14.56 -5.88 -42.20
CA GLY A 622 -13.54 -4.82 -42.11
C GLY A 622 -13.48 -3.96 -43.37
N LEU A 623 -13.47 -4.59 -44.56
CA LEU A 623 -13.43 -3.89 -45.85
C LEU A 623 -14.66 -3.02 -46.09
N GLU A 624 -15.85 -3.46 -45.67
CA GLU A 624 -17.06 -2.64 -45.78
C GLU A 624 -16.99 -1.41 -44.86
N ILE A 625 -16.55 -1.57 -43.61
CA ILE A 625 -16.36 -0.46 -42.68
C ILE A 625 -15.28 0.50 -43.19
N GLU A 626 -14.18 -0.01 -43.72
CA GLU A 626 -13.11 0.78 -44.34
C GLU A 626 -13.66 1.65 -45.49
N ALA A 627 -14.43 1.07 -46.40
CA ALA A 627 -15.00 1.80 -47.53
C ALA A 627 -15.96 2.93 -47.09
N GLN A 628 -16.78 2.66 -46.07
CA GLN A 628 -17.68 3.67 -45.49
C GLN A 628 -16.91 4.78 -44.78
N ALA A 629 -15.96 4.41 -43.92
CA ALA A 629 -15.06 5.33 -43.22
C ALA A 629 -14.31 6.24 -44.18
N PHE A 630 -13.70 5.66 -45.23
CA PHE A 630 -12.99 6.42 -46.26
C PHE A 630 -13.91 7.48 -46.89
N GLY A 631 -15.16 7.11 -47.22
CA GLY A 631 -16.16 8.03 -47.74
C GLY A 631 -16.51 9.17 -46.77
N GLN A 632 -16.59 8.91 -45.47
CA GLN A 632 -16.86 9.94 -44.45
C GLN A 632 -15.69 10.93 -44.32
N LEU A 633 -14.46 10.43 -44.36
CA LEU A 633 -13.24 11.24 -44.26
C LEU A 633 -13.07 12.24 -45.42
N MET A 634 -13.65 11.97 -46.60
CA MET A 634 -13.53 12.85 -47.76
C MET A 634 -14.09 14.27 -47.56
N ASN A 635 -14.92 14.47 -46.53
CA ASN A 635 -15.57 15.75 -46.24
C ASN A 635 -15.10 16.39 -44.93
N THR A 636 -14.11 15.83 -44.22
CA THR A 636 -13.61 16.43 -42.97
C THR A 636 -12.68 17.61 -43.26
N GLN A 637 -12.61 18.54 -42.30
CA GLN A 637 -11.67 19.66 -42.38
C GLN A 637 -10.24 19.17 -42.22
N ASP A 638 -10.02 18.13 -41.40
CA ASP A 638 -8.71 17.50 -41.22
C ASP A 638 -8.11 17.00 -42.54
N LEU A 639 -8.90 16.43 -43.45
CA LEU A 639 -8.39 16.03 -44.77
C LEU A 639 -7.91 17.24 -45.58
N MET A 640 -8.70 18.32 -45.58
CA MET A 640 -8.35 19.55 -46.30
C MET A 640 -7.10 20.22 -45.72
N GLU A 641 -6.98 20.21 -44.39
CA GLU A 641 -5.83 20.70 -43.67
C GLU A 641 -4.58 19.87 -43.98
N GLY A 642 -4.65 18.54 -43.94
CA GLY A 642 -3.55 17.66 -44.32
C GLY A 642 -3.06 17.91 -45.76
N ILE A 643 -3.98 18.09 -46.72
CA ILE A 643 -3.63 18.43 -48.12
C ILE A 643 -2.95 19.82 -48.21
N SER A 644 -3.46 20.79 -47.47
CA SER A 644 -2.96 22.17 -47.42
C SER A 644 -1.55 22.22 -46.83
N ALA A 645 -1.35 21.60 -45.67
CA ALA A 645 -0.08 21.50 -44.96
C ALA A 645 0.99 20.81 -45.82
N PHE A 646 0.65 19.66 -46.42
CA PHE A 646 1.52 18.94 -47.35
C PHE A 646 1.94 19.79 -48.55
N SER A 647 1.00 20.55 -49.12
CA SER A 647 1.29 21.44 -50.26
C SER A 647 2.18 22.63 -49.87
N ALA A 648 2.17 23.01 -48.60
CA ALA A 648 2.90 24.15 -48.04
C ALA A 648 4.22 23.76 -47.33
N ASP A 649 4.57 22.47 -47.28
CA ASP A 649 5.76 21.94 -46.59
C ASP A 649 5.81 22.36 -45.11
N ARG A 650 4.68 22.21 -44.41
CA ARG A 650 4.54 22.42 -42.96
C ARG A 650 3.83 21.23 -42.32
N ASP A 651 3.95 21.12 -41.00
CA ASP A 651 3.19 20.16 -40.23
C ASP A 651 1.68 20.51 -40.22
N PRO A 652 0.80 19.50 -40.32
CA PRO A 652 -0.64 19.70 -40.25
C PRO A 652 -1.12 19.94 -38.82
N GLU A 653 -2.16 20.76 -38.66
CA GLU A 653 -2.81 21.01 -37.36
C GLU A 653 -4.23 20.45 -37.38
N PHE A 654 -4.42 19.21 -36.91
CA PHE A 654 -5.74 18.56 -36.95
C PHE A 654 -6.65 18.99 -35.79
N GLU A 655 -7.90 19.31 -36.09
CA GLU A 655 -8.88 19.81 -35.11
C GLU A 655 -9.96 18.79 -34.78
N GLY A 656 -10.28 17.85 -35.69
CA GLY A 656 -11.28 16.80 -35.46
C GLY A 656 -12.71 17.17 -35.83
N HIS A 657 -12.90 17.97 -36.91
CA HIS A 657 -14.22 18.42 -37.40
C HIS A 657 -14.49 18.14 -38.88
#